data_AF-A0A6A6RGY9-F1
#
_entry.id   AF-A0A6A6RGY9-F1
#
_cell.length_a   1.000
_cell.length_b   1.000
_cell.length_c   1.000
_cell.angle_alpha   90.00
_cell.angle_beta   90.00
_cell.angle_gamma   90.00
#
_symmetry.space_group_name_H-M   'P 1'
#
loop_
_entity.id
_entity.type
_entity.pdbx_description
1 polymer ?
#
loop_
_entity_poly.entity_id
_entity_poly.type
_entity_poly.pdbx_seq_one_letter_code
_entity_poly.pdbx_strand_id
1 'polypeptide(L)'
;MTSPTTPKPPIIGLYGLSGAGKSYLLNKVKNTQSTMPHQASPLPTPMFYDGSSALDAVVPGGLTAFKALSPAEQDAARGHAITYIGAQCATNNTTGVVAGHYMLWDDVDDGQEKPVTVGVEADWDVYTHIAYLRVDAGDVVKRREDDKVKQRPKLSREQLDQWQKSEIAGLRAECEEKGIWFTIIEDGASAVERLGDLVTHPNSYRNRVAAEEVLRGVMDKADFLDTFMVFDADRTLAAEDTGALFWEEMNKMASKTATDPDPLKKLFKTHGYSYDSFRRATLLYEEQAVHFAGVCAKVAEKVTLYPQILTLLHRASSKPHIKIVILTCGIRHIWTQILARSHLPHIPVLGGSRVSDGYVMTGKLKGELVSLLHTQNFRVVAFGDSPLDMAMLREADQAHIIVGNETSRSKTMDADLSIAIAAGLPATQILLPSTSTPRLDEHILPILELGDTQIENLVKRPSFTHATHKPITKILQTALRDAAQTGPTLRAAHEEVGKYLALEYVTGILGTETYGIRHVQKKMTDGYRLRDEEKTLIVPLMRGGEPMAFGVSKAFNTAMFAHAKTPDDLDRALVARCRAIVLVDSVVNSGKSVVEFVDALRGAESVFEGRIVVVTGVVQEGAVRRGALAELLRTDGEVFLVALRVSENEYKGRGGTDTGHRLFNTTMLD
;
A
#
# COMPACT_ATOMS: atom_id res chain seq x y z
N MET A 1 3.12 12.71 -33.34
CA MET A 1 2.16 12.05 -32.44
C MET A 1 1.92 10.66 -32.99
N THR A 2 2.73 9.69 -32.57
CA THR A 2 2.51 8.28 -32.86
C THR A 2 1.41 7.77 -31.93
N SER A 3 0.39 7.14 -32.50
CA SER A 3 -0.68 6.46 -31.73
C SER A 3 -0.06 5.49 -30.71
N PRO A 4 -0.61 5.38 -29.49
CA PRO A 4 -0.15 4.37 -28.55
C PRO A 4 -0.44 2.98 -29.15
N THR A 5 0.60 2.22 -29.46
CA THR A 5 0.49 0.81 -29.83
C THR A 5 -0.20 0.08 -28.69
N THR A 6 -1.33 -0.56 -28.96
CA THR A 6 -1.99 -1.46 -28.01
C THR A 6 -0.97 -2.49 -27.49
N PRO A 7 -0.83 -2.68 -26.17
CA PRO A 7 0.15 -3.58 -25.61
C PRO A 7 -0.11 -5.01 -26.09
N LYS A 8 0.94 -5.67 -26.58
CA LYS A 8 0.91 -7.07 -27.03
C LYS A 8 0.49 -7.97 -25.87
N PRO A 9 -0.45 -8.91 -26.04
CA PRO A 9 -0.82 -9.84 -24.99
C PRO A 9 0.38 -10.71 -24.58
N PRO A 10 0.46 -11.13 -23.30
CA PRO A 10 1.51 -12.04 -22.86
C PRO A 10 1.42 -13.39 -23.59
N ILE A 11 2.51 -13.81 -24.21
CA ILE A 11 2.69 -15.12 -24.82
C ILE A 11 3.91 -15.78 -24.18
N ILE A 12 3.68 -16.91 -23.51
CA ILE A 12 4.63 -17.63 -22.68
C ILE A 12 5.02 -18.94 -23.36
N GLY A 13 6.29 -19.09 -23.72
CA GLY A 13 6.84 -20.34 -24.19
C GLY A 13 7.28 -21.23 -23.02
N LEU A 14 6.70 -22.42 -22.89
CA LEU A 14 7.18 -23.46 -21.98
C LEU A 14 8.18 -24.35 -22.73
N TYR A 15 9.46 -24.21 -22.40
CA TYR A 15 10.60 -24.93 -22.97
C TYR A 15 11.15 -25.96 -21.99
N GLY A 16 12.06 -26.81 -22.46
CA GLY A 16 12.59 -27.96 -21.71
C GLY A 16 12.86 -29.13 -22.62
N LEU A 17 13.73 -30.04 -22.19
CA LEU A 17 14.11 -31.21 -22.97
C LEU A 17 12.89 -32.03 -23.47
N SER A 18 13.06 -32.73 -24.59
CA SER A 18 12.08 -33.74 -25.00
C SER A 18 12.03 -34.86 -23.94
N GLY A 19 10.85 -35.09 -23.35
CA GLY A 19 10.68 -36.01 -22.22
C GLY A 19 10.66 -35.34 -20.83
N ALA A 20 10.90 -34.03 -20.73
CA ALA A 20 10.89 -33.31 -19.46
C ALA A 20 9.51 -33.24 -18.77
N GLY A 21 8.41 -33.48 -19.50
CA GLY A 21 7.04 -33.41 -18.95
C GLY A 21 6.32 -32.08 -19.18
N LYS A 22 6.74 -31.28 -20.16
CA LYS A 22 6.11 -29.98 -20.49
C LYS A 22 4.60 -30.05 -20.67
N SER A 23 4.11 -30.96 -21.53
CA SER A 23 2.66 -31.13 -21.78
C SER A 23 1.90 -31.56 -20.52
N TYR A 24 2.54 -32.34 -19.62
CA TYR A 24 1.95 -32.72 -18.34
C TYR A 24 1.80 -31.51 -17.40
N LEU A 25 2.85 -30.69 -17.30
CA LEU A 25 2.81 -29.46 -16.51
C LEU A 25 1.77 -28.46 -17.06
N LEU A 26 1.75 -28.27 -18.39
CA LEU A 26 0.78 -27.42 -19.09
C LEU A 26 -0.66 -27.84 -18.78
N ASN A 27 -0.96 -29.15 -18.86
CA ASN A 27 -2.28 -29.69 -18.56
C ASN A 27 -2.67 -29.53 -17.08
N LYS A 28 -1.72 -29.68 -16.15
CA LYS A 28 -2.00 -29.41 -14.72
C LYS A 28 -2.40 -27.95 -14.50
N VAL A 29 -1.66 -26.99 -15.04
CA VAL A 29 -1.98 -25.56 -14.91
C VAL A 29 -3.34 -25.24 -15.52
N LYS A 30 -3.62 -25.78 -16.72
CA LYS A 30 -4.93 -25.63 -17.38
C LYS A 30 -6.09 -26.11 -16.51
N ASN A 31 -5.93 -27.26 -15.84
CA ASN A 31 -6.95 -27.81 -14.95
C ASN A 31 -7.14 -26.97 -13.68
N THR A 32 -6.06 -26.53 -13.03
CA THR A 32 -6.12 -25.68 -11.82
C THR A 32 -6.79 -24.34 -12.10
N GLN A 33 -6.60 -23.76 -13.29
CA GLN A 33 -7.28 -22.52 -13.68
C GLN A 33 -8.77 -22.71 -13.95
N SER A 34 -9.18 -23.87 -14.46
CA SER A 34 -10.58 -24.20 -14.75
C SER A 34 -11.42 -24.41 -13.48
N THR A 35 -10.78 -24.66 -12.33
CA THR A 35 -11.43 -24.86 -11.03
C THR A 35 -11.58 -23.59 -10.20
N MET A 36 -11.10 -22.44 -10.67
CA MET A 36 -11.24 -21.16 -9.95
C MET A 36 -12.67 -20.60 -10.11
N PRO A 37 -13.31 -20.08 -9.04
CA PRO A 37 -14.70 -19.61 -9.10
C PRO A 37 -14.89 -18.51 -10.16
N HIS A 38 -15.85 -18.72 -11.08
CA HIS A 38 -16.23 -17.79 -12.16
C HIS A 38 -16.71 -16.41 -11.68
N GLN A 39 -16.92 -16.20 -10.37
CA GLN A 39 -17.45 -14.95 -9.81
C GLN A 39 -16.40 -13.88 -9.48
N ALA A 40 -15.09 -14.17 -9.62
CA ALA A 40 -14.03 -13.26 -9.15
C ALA A 40 -13.19 -12.58 -10.26
N SER A 41 -13.48 -12.77 -11.56
CA SER A 41 -12.64 -12.13 -12.59
C SER A 41 -13.37 -11.67 -13.85
N PRO A 42 -13.35 -10.36 -14.18
CA PRO A 42 -13.85 -9.84 -15.45
C PRO A 42 -12.86 -10.03 -16.62
N LEU A 43 -11.89 -10.97 -16.52
CA LEU A 43 -10.77 -11.11 -17.45
C LEU A 43 -10.85 -12.41 -18.28
N PRO A 44 -10.31 -12.43 -19.52
CA PRO A 44 -10.33 -13.60 -20.40
C PRO A 44 -9.56 -14.79 -19.83
N THR A 45 -10.03 -16.02 -20.10
CA THR A 45 -9.32 -17.25 -19.74
C THR A 45 -8.08 -17.46 -20.62
N PRO A 46 -6.93 -17.85 -20.05
CA PRO A 46 -5.71 -18.12 -20.82
C PRO A 46 -5.90 -19.24 -21.85
N MET A 47 -5.21 -19.12 -22.98
CA MET A 47 -5.21 -20.12 -24.05
C MET A 47 -3.94 -20.95 -24.00
N PHE A 48 -4.09 -22.28 -24.07
CA PHE A 48 -2.99 -23.24 -23.99
C PHE A 48 -2.83 -23.95 -25.33
N TYR A 49 -1.60 -23.97 -25.85
CA TYR A 49 -1.25 -24.54 -27.14
C TYR A 49 -0.17 -25.61 -26.97
N ASP A 50 -0.38 -26.77 -27.59
CA ASP A 50 0.70 -27.73 -27.84
C ASP A 50 1.30 -27.40 -29.21
N GLY A 51 2.63 -27.28 -29.31
CA GLY A 51 3.30 -26.85 -30.54
C GLY A 51 2.92 -27.71 -31.77
N SER A 52 2.67 -29.01 -31.58
CA SER A 52 2.17 -29.88 -32.65
C SER A 52 0.73 -29.56 -33.09
N SER A 53 -0.14 -29.20 -32.14
CA SER A 53 -1.54 -28.85 -32.46
C SER A 53 -1.67 -27.53 -33.22
N ALA A 54 -0.74 -26.59 -33.00
CA ALA A 54 -0.70 -25.33 -33.74
C ALA A 54 -0.24 -25.54 -35.19
N LEU A 55 0.73 -26.44 -35.41
CA LEU A 55 1.16 -26.83 -36.74
C LEU A 55 0.05 -27.55 -37.53
N ASP A 56 -0.74 -28.39 -36.87
CA ASP A 56 -1.90 -29.05 -37.49
C ASP A 56 -2.94 -28.05 -38.03
N ALA A 57 -3.06 -26.88 -37.38
CA ALA A 57 -4.01 -25.85 -37.78
C ALA A 57 -3.53 -25.00 -38.98
N VAL A 58 -2.22 -24.89 -39.20
CA VAL A 58 -1.64 -24.03 -40.25
C VAL A 58 -1.07 -24.80 -41.46
N VAL A 59 -0.81 -26.10 -41.33
CA VAL A 59 -0.29 -26.95 -42.41
C VAL A 59 -1.39 -27.88 -42.97
N PRO A 60 -1.77 -27.76 -44.26
CA PRO A 60 -2.68 -28.70 -44.90
C PRO A 60 -2.13 -30.13 -44.86
N GLY A 61 -2.84 -31.07 -44.22
CA GLY A 61 -2.37 -32.45 -44.01
C GLY A 61 -1.67 -32.70 -42.66
N GLY A 62 -1.58 -31.68 -41.80
CA GLY A 62 -1.15 -31.80 -40.41
C GLY A 62 0.33 -32.13 -40.21
N LEU A 63 0.67 -32.60 -39.01
CA LEU A 63 2.03 -32.88 -38.56
C LEU A 63 2.76 -33.90 -39.45
N THR A 64 2.03 -34.85 -40.03
CA THR A 64 2.60 -35.84 -40.96
C THR A 64 3.06 -35.18 -42.26
N ALA A 65 2.27 -34.25 -42.81
CA ALA A 65 2.65 -33.48 -43.97
C ALA A 65 3.82 -32.52 -43.65
N PHE A 66 3.80 -31.90 -42.46
CA PHE A 66 4.89 -31.04 -41.99
C PHE A 66 6.25 -31.76 -41.97
N LYS A 67 6.30 -33.01 -41.49
CA LYS A 67 7.55 -33.79 -41.44
C LYS A 67 8.13 -34.13 -42.81
N ALA A 68 7.32 -34.10 -43.87
CA ALA A 68 7.75 -34.37 -45.25
C ALA A 68 8.26 -33.10 -45.97
N LEU A 69 8.15 -31.92 -45.34
CA LEU A 69 8.63 -30.66 -45.90
C LEU A 69 10.15 -30.52 -45.79
N SER A 70 10.74 -29.73 -46.68
CA SER A 70 12.15 -29.34 -46.59
C SER A 70 12.42 -28.48 -45.34
N PRO A 71 13.67 -28.38 -44.83
CA PRO A 71 13.99 -27.60 -43.64
C PRO A 71 13.49 -26.14 -43.70
N ALA A 72 13.66 -25.46 -44.84
CA ALA A 72 13.21 -24.08 -45.03
C ALA A 72 11.68 -23.94 -44.98
N GLU A 73 10.95 -24.93 -45.51
CA GLU A 73 9.48 -24.96 -45.46
C GLU A 73 8.96 -25.29 -44.05
N GLN A 74 9.69 -26.13 -43.29
CA GLN A 74 9.39 -26.39 -41.89
C GLN A 74 9.55 -25.12 -41.04
N ASP A 75 10.60 -24.33 -41.27
CA ASP A 75 10.81 -23.08 -40.56
C ASP A 75 9.72 -22.04 -40.88
N ALA A 76 9.33 -21.93 -42.16
CA ALA A 76 8.21 -21.07 -42.57
C ALA A 76 6.90 -21.50 -41.89
N ALA A 77 6.63 -22.80 -41.82
CA ALA A 77 5.44 -23.33 -41.14
C ALA A 77 5.46 -23.10 -39.62
N ARG A 78 6.62 -23.26 -38.95
CA ARG A 78 6.80 -22.91 -37.53
C ARG A 78 6.52 -21.42 -37.30
N GLY A 79 7.08 -20.56 -38.14
CA GLY A 79 6.85 -19.12 -38.07
C GLY A 79 5.38 -18.73 -38.26
N HIS A 80 4.67 -19.37 -39.20
CA HIS A 80 3.23 -19.16 -39.36
C HIS A 80 2.42 -19.64 -38.16
N ALA A 81 2.78 -20.78 -37.54
CA ALA A 81 2.08 -21.31 -36.38
C ALA A 81 2.17 -20.37 -35.18
N ILE A 82 3.36 -19.86 -34.86
CA ILE A 82 3.53 -18.96 -33.71
C ILE A 82 2.89 -17.59 -33.97
N THR A 83 2.97 -17.08 -35.20
CA THR A 83 2.28 -15.84 -35.61
C THR A 83 0.77 -15.98 -35.48
N TYR A 84 0.21 -17.13 -35.88
CA TYR A 84 -1.21 -17.45 -35.72
C TYR A 84 -1.62 -17.45 -34.23
N ILE A 85 -0.84 -18.09 -33.36
CA ILE A 85 -1.09 -18.07 -31.92
C ILE A 85 -1.09 -16.63 -31.39
N GLY A 86 -0.12 -15.82 -31.81
CA GLY A 86 -0.04 -14.42 -31.41
C GLY A 86 -1.26 -13.60 -31.82
N ALA A 87 -1.74 -13.78 -33.05
CA ALA A 87 -2.95 -13.13 -33.55
C ALA A 87 -4.22 -13.58 -32.78
N GLN A 88 -4.33 -14.87 -32.46
CA GLN A 88 -5.45 -15.40 -31.66
C GLN A 88 -5.46 -14.82 -30.25
N CYS A 89 -4.30 -14.75 -29.59
CA CYS A 89 -4.19 -14.18 -28.24
C CYS A 89 -4.51 -12.67 -28.26
N ALA A 90 -4.09 -11.94 -29.30
CA ALA A 90 -4.36 -10.51 -29.44
C ALA A 90 -5.86 -10.25 -29.67
N THR A 91 -6.49 -11.04 -30.54
CA THR A 91 -7.93 -10.92 -30.84
C THR A 91 -8.78 -11.18 -29.59
N ASN A 92 -8.38 -12.15 -28.76
CA ASN A 92 -9.09 -12.52 -27.54
C ASN A 92 -8.62 -11.75 -26.29
N ASN A 93 -7.64 -10.84 -26.44
CA ASN A 93 -7.01 -10.10 -25.34
C ASN A 93 -6.60 -11.00 -24.15
N THR A 94 -6.01 -12.15 -24.44
CA THR A 94 -5.73 -13.20 -23.44
C THR A 94 -4.29 -13.67 -23.48
N THR A 95 -3.82 -14.22 -22.36
CA THR A 95 -2.49 -14.83 -22.24
C THR A 95 -2.43 -16.14 -23.02
N GLY A 96 -1.41 -16.30 -23.87
CA GLY A 96 -1.09 -17.54 -24.56
C GLY A 96 0.01 -18.32 -23.84
N VAL A 97 -0.11 -19.64 -23.74
CA VAL A 97 0.92 -20.53 -23.20
C VAL A 97 1.21 -21.63 -24.22
N VAL A 98 2.44 -21.69 -24.72
CA VAL A 98 2.83 -22.57 -25.84
C VAL A 98 3.91 -23.53 -25.38
N ALA A 99 3.69 -24.84 -25.52
CA ALA A 99 4.76 -25.82 -25.33
C ALA A 99 5.68 -25.85 -26.56
N GLY A 100 6.91 -25.37 -26.40
CA GLY A 100 7.89 -25.20 -27.47
C GLY A 100 9.13 -26.09 -27.33
N HIS A 101 9.98 -26.05 -28.35
CA HIS A 101 11.28 -26.73 -28.40
C HIS A 101 12.32 -25.79 -28.99
N TYR A 102 13.44 -25.58 -28.29
CA TYR A 102 14.54 -24.76 -28.82
C TYR A 102 15.53 -25.60 -29.61
N MET A 103 15.81 -26.79 -29.09
CA MET A 103 16.67 -27.78 -29.72
C MET A 103 15.91 -29.10 -29.85
N LEU A 104 16.18 -29.83 -30.92
CA LEU A 104 15.73 -31.20 -31.13
C LEU A 104 16.93 -32.09 -31.46
N TRP A 105 16.87 -33.32 -30.99
CA TRP A 105 17.83 -34.34 -31.40
C TRP A 105 17.34 -34.92 -32.72
N ASP A 106 18.13 -34.77 -33.78
CA ASP A 106 17.79 -35.31 -35.10
C ASP A 106 18.34 -36.74 -35.24
N ASP A 107 17.53 -37.65 -35.78
CA ASP A 107 17.90 -39.06 -36.02
C ASP A 107 18.37 -39.27 -37.48
N VAL A 108 18.61 -38.20 -38.23
CA VAL A 108 18.99 -38.30 -39.65
C VAL A 108 20.44 -38.77 -39.78
N ASP A 109 20.61 -39.78 -40.65
CA ASP A 109 21.79 -40.57 -41.05
C ASP A 109 23.09 -39.81 -41.43
N ASP A 110 23.34 -38.60 -40.93
CA ASP A 110 24.50 -37.77 -41.28
C ASP A 110 25.64 -37.81 -40.24
N GLY A 111 25.63 -38.79 -39.33
CA GLY A 111 26.76 -39.10 -38.45
C GLY A 111 27.08 -38.01 -37.40
N GLN A 112 26.22 -37.02 -37.19
CA GLN A 112 26.36 -36.04 -36.11
C GLN A 112 25.41 -36.34 -34.95
N GLU A 113 25.95 -36.95 -33.89
CA GLU A 113 25.27 -37.15 -32.61
C GLU A 113 25.14 -35.84 -31.80
N LYS A 114 24.44 -34.82 -32.32
CA LYS A 114 24.29 -33.53 -31.63
C LYS A 114 22.88 -32.93 -31.79
N PRO A 115 22.39 -32.19 -30.78
CA PRO A 115 21.13 -31.48 -30.88
C PRO A 115 21.24 -30.31 -31.87
N VAL A 116 20.19 -30.11 -32.67
CA VAL A 116 20.08 -29.02 -33.66
C VAL A 116 19.10 -27.98 -33.15
N THR A 117 19.44 -26.70 -33.28
CA THR A 117 18.55 -25.58 -32.94
C THR A 117 17.42 -25.49 -33.97
N VAL A 118 16.18 -25.39 -33.49
CA VAL A 118 14.96 -25.36 -34.32
C VAL A 118 14.08 -24.13 -34.05
N GLY A 119 14.53 -23.21 -33.18
CA GLY A 119 13.85 -21.93 -32.97
C GLY A 119 13.97 -21.03 -34.20
N VAL A 120 12.88 -20.35 -34.55
CA VAL A 120 12.82 -19.45 -35.72
C VAL A 120 12.70 -17.99 -35.28
N GLU A 121 13.11 -17.04 -36.11
CA GLU A 121 13.07 -15.60 -35.76
C GLU A 121 11.66 -15.14 -35.35
N ALA A 122 10.62 -15.69 -35.98
CA ALA A 122 9.23 -15.41 -35.65
C ALA A 122 8.84 -15.84 -34.22
N ASP A 123 9.52 -16.84 -33.63
CA ASP A 123 9.31 -17.18 -32.22
C ASP A 123 9.67 -15.99 -31.33
N TRP A 124 10.79 -15.34 -31.64
CA TRP A 124 11.34 -14.25 -30.84
C TRP A 124 10.52 -12.97 -30.98
N ASP A 125 9.94 -12.75 -32.16
CA ASP A 125 9.01 -11.66 -32.41
C ASP A 125 7.66 -11.85 -31.73
N VAL A 126 7.27 -13.07 -31.34
CA VAL A 126 5.96 -13.37 -30.76
C VAL A 126 6.04 -13.62 -29.25
N TYR A 127 7.02 -14.38 -28.76
CA TYR A 127 7.13 -14.63 -27.33
C TYR A 127 7.39 -13.33 -26.55
N THR A 128 6.78 -13.27 -25.38
CA THR A 128 7.05 -12.22 -24.39
C THR A 128 7.82 -12.81 -23.21
N HIS A 129 7.60 -14.09 -22.93
CA HIS A 129 8.24 -14.85 -21.85
C HIS A 129 8.62 -16.24 -22.36
N ILE A 130 9.70 -16.79 -21.82
CA ILE A 130 10.12 -18.18 -21.94
C ILE A 130 10.40 -18.72 -20.53
N ALA A 131 9.66 -19.77 -20.18
CA ALA A 131 9.86 -20.55 -18.97
C ALA A 131 10.51 -21.89 -19.33
N TYR A 132 11.69 -22.17 -18.79
CA TYR A 132 12.39 -23.42 -19.02
C TYR A 132 12.14 -24.41 -17.88
N LEU A 133 11.52 -25.55 -18.17
CA LEU A 133 11.33 -26.65 -17.21
C LEU A 133 12.63 -27.45 -17.08
N ARG A 134 13.35 -27.24 -15.97
CA ARG A 134 14.57 -27.95 -15.63
C ARG A 134 14.26 -29.22 -14.84
N VAL A 135 14.78 -30.36 -15.30
CA VAL A 135 14.57 -31.69 -14.73
C VAL A 135 15.91 -32.39 -14.62
N ASP A 136 16.17 -33.14 -13.55
CA ASP A 136 17.37 -33.99 -13.47
C ASP A 136 17.44 -34.93 -14.68
N ALA A 137 18.61 -35.00 -15.31
CA ALA A 137 18.81 -35.78 -16.51
C ALA A 137 18.44 -37.27 -16.32
N GLY A 138 18.66 -37.83 -15.13
CA GLY A 138 18.28 -39.21 -14.81
C GLY A 138 16.77 -39.43 -14.77
N ASP A 139 15.99 -38.44 -14.33
CA ASP A 139 14.53 -38.52 -14.38
C ASP A 139 14.00 -38.32 -15.79
N VAL A 140 14.67 -37.53 -16.62
CA VAL A 140 14.36 -37.43 -18.06
C VAL A 140 14.61 -38.77 -18.77
N VAL A 141 15.70 -39.49 -18.46
CA VAL A 141 15.95 -40.85 -18.99
C VAL A 141 14.77 -41.76 -18.67
N LYS A 142 14.40 -41.89 -17.39
CA LYS A 142 13.30 -42.75 -16.95
C LYS A 142 11.98 -42.40 -17.65
N ARG A 143 11.63 -41.11 -17.70
CA ARG A 143 10.41 -40.63 -18.38
C ARG A 143 10.39 -40.98 -19.87
N ARG A 144 11.54 -40.95 -20.54
CA ARG A 144 11.65 -41.31 -21.96
C ARG A 144 11.54 -42.82 -22.18
N GLU A 145 12.08 -43.64 -21.26
CA GLU A 145 11.95 -45.10 -21.30
C GLU A 145 10.52 -45.57 -21.03
N ASP A 146 9.81 -44.89 -20.12
CA ASP A 146 8.42 -45.21 -19.75
C ASP A 146 7.38 -44.72 -20.77
N ASP A 147 7.73 -43.78 -21.65
CA ASP A 147 6.83 -43.21 -22.66
C ASP A 147 6.63 -44.19 -23.83
N LYS A 148 5.53 -44.95 -23.77
CA LYS A 148 5.12 -45.90 -24.81
C LYS A 148 4.51 -45.26 -26.06
N VAL A 149 4.25 -43.95 -26.04
CA VAL A 149 3.51 -43.24 -27.09
C VAL A 149 4.47 -42.59 -28.10
N LYS A 150 5.56 -42.00 -27.62
CA LYS A 150 6.54 -41.29 -28.48
C LYS A 150 7.88 -42.04 -28.50
N GLN A 151 8.27 -42.52 -29.69
CA GLN A 151 9.61 -43.06 -29.91
C GLN A 151 10.64 -41.93 -29.93
N ARG A 152 11.76 -42.13 -29.21
CA ARG A 152 12.86 -41.16 -29.10
C ARG A 152 14.19 -41.91 -29.08
N PRO A 153 15.30 -41.28 -29.52
CA PRO A 153 16.62 -41.88 -29.44
C PRO A 153 17.00 -42.22 -27.99
N LYS A 154 17.81 -43.25 -27.80
CA LYS A 154 18.38 -43.58 -26.49
C LYS A 154 19.59 -42.68 -26.24
N LEU A 155 19.50 -41.82 -25.24
CA LEU A 155 20.58 -40.90 -24.84
C LEU A 155 21.02 -41.21 -23.41
N SER A 156 22.32 -41.09 -23.14
CA SER A 156 22.87 -41.22 -21.80
C SER A 156 22.50 -40.03 -20.92
N ARG A 157 22.65 -40.18 -19.60
CA ARG A 157 22.45 -39.10 -18.63
C ARG A 157 23.36 -37.91 -18.95
N GLU A 158 24.61 -38.16 -19.32
CA GLU A 158 25.62 -37.15 -19.62
C GLU A 158 25.26 -36.37 -20.89
N GLN A 159 24.77 -37.06 -21.93
CA GLN A 159 24.32 -36.41 -23.17
C GLN A 159 23.11 -35.50 -22.91
N LEU A 160 22.16 -35.94 -22.08
CA LEU A 160 21.00 -35.12 -21.69
C LEU A 160 21.37 -33.92 -20.83
N ASP A 161 22.32 -34.09 -19.90
CA ASP A 161 22.82 -33.00 -19.06
C ASP A 161 23.55 -31.93 -19.91
N GLN A 162 24.40 -32.36 -20.84
CA GLN A 162 25.06 -31.46 -21.78
C GLN A 162 24.06 -30.73 -22.67
N TRP A 163 23.08 -31.45 -23.23
CA TRP A 163 22.01 -30.84 -24.03
C TRP A 163 21.23 -29.82 -23.20
N GLN A 164 20.83 -30.14 -21.96
CA GLN A 164 20.11 -29.20 -21.10
C GLN A 164 20.89 -27.91 -20.85
N LYS A 165 22.19 -28.04 -20.54
CA LYS A 165 23.08 -26.90 -20.32
C LYS A 165 23.21 -26.03 -21.56
N SER A 166 23.41 -26.64 -22.73
CA SER A 166 23.49 -25.93 -24.02
C SER A 166 22.17 -25.23 -24.38
N GLU A 167 21.03 -25.88 -24.16
CA GLU A 167 19.70 -25.32 -24.44
C GLU A 167 19.37 -24.15 -23.53
N ILE A 168 19.64 -24.26 -22.21
CA ILE A 168 19.47 -23.16 -21.26
C ILE A 168 20.38 -21.97 -21.62
N ALA A 169 21.65 -22.23 -21.93
CA ALA A 169 22.60 -21.17 -22.28
C ALA A 169 22.21 -20.44 -23.57
N GLY A 170 21.83 -21.19 -24.60
CA GLY A 170 21.39 -20.63 -25.89
C GLY A 170 20.09 -19.83 -25.76
N LEU A 171 19.06 -20.39 -25.14
CA LEU A 171 17.79 -19.68 -24.91
C LEU A 171 17.97 -18.42 -24.08
N ARG A 172 18.80 -18.47 -23.03
CA ARG A 172 19.05 -17.31 -22.19
C ARG A 172 19.74 -16.19 -22.97
N ALA A 173 20.70 -16.52 -23.83
CA ALA A 173 21.37 -15.55 -24.69
C ALA A 173 20.40 -14.91 -25.71
N GLU A 174 19.61 -15.72 -26.40
CA GLU A 174 18.59 -15.23 -27.35
C GLU A 174 17.54 -14.34 -26.66
N CYS A 175 17.06 -14.77 -25.49
CA CYS A 175 16.11 -13.99 -24.71
C CYS A 175 16.69 -12.63 -24.28
N GLU A 176 17.97 -12.59 -23.89
CA GLU A 176 18.66 -11.35 -23.51
C GLU A 176 18.81 -10.41 -24.72
N GLU A 177 19.19 -10.94 -25.89
CA GLU A 177 19.33 -10.16 -27.12
C GLU A 177 17.98 -9.60 -27.60
N LYS A 178 16.93 -10.42 -27.60
CA LYS A 178 15.62 -10.10 -28.17
C LYS A 178 14.65 -9.46 -27.16
N GLY A 179 15.06 -9.30 -25.90
CA GLY A 179 14.25 -8.69 -24.85
C GLY A 179 13.11 -9.57 -24.32
N ILE A 180 13.21 -10.89 -24.49
CA ILE A 180 12.21 -11.88 -24.03
C ILE A 180 12.50 -12.27 -22.59
N TRP A 181 11.47 -12.48 -21.78
CA TRP A 181 11.66 -12.75 -20.35
C TRP A 181 12.00 -14.22 -20.13
N PHE A 182 13.22 -14.53 -19.73
CA PHE A 182 13.63 -15.91 -19.44
C PHE A 182 13.56 -16.23 -17.94
N THR A 183 13.04 -17.42 -17.59
CA THR A 183 13.08 -17.93 -16.21
C THR A 183 13.20 -19.45 -16.19
N ILE A 184 13.84 -19.99 -15.15
CA ILE A 184 13.94 -21.43 -14.93
C ILE A 184 12.90 -21.88 -13.89
N ILE A 185 12.13 -22.92 -14.24
CA ILE A 185 11.21 -23.63 -13.34
C ILE A 185 11.84 -24.99 -13.04
N GLU A 186 12.23 -25.21 -11.78
CA GLU A 186 12.59 -26.55 -11.32
C GLU A 186 11.38 -27.46 -11.34
N ASP A 187 11.58 -28.68 -11.81
CA ASP A 187 10.61 -29.74 -11.64
C ASP A 187 10.41 -30.08 -10.16
N GLY A 188 9.16 -30.31 -9.77
CA GLY A 188 8.79 -30.51 -8.37
C GLY A 188 7.41 -29.95 -8.02
N ALA A 189 7.12 -29.91 -6.72
CA ALA A 189 5.79 -29.55 -6.21
C ALA A 189 5.36 -28.11 -6.59
N SER A 190 6.30 -27.18 -6.71
CA SER A 190 6.02 -25.77 -7.01
C SER A 190 5.98 -25.44 -8.52
N ALA A 191 6.28 -26.39 -9.42
CA ALA A 191 6.33 -26.12 -10.85
C ALA A 191 4.98 -25.63 -11.41
N VAL A 192 3.87 -26.21 -10.93
CA VAL A 192 2.50 -25.82 -11.31
C VAL A 192 2.17 -24.41 -10.82
N GLU A 193 2.57 -24.08 -9.59
CA GLU A 193 2.36 -22.75 -8.99
C GLU A 193 3.15 -21.68 -9.74
N ARG A 194 4.42 -21.94 -10.05
CA ARG A 194 5.29 -21.00 -10.78
C ARG A 194 4.81 -20.74 -12.20
N LEU A 195 4.45 -21.78 -12.94
CA LEU A 195 3.88 -21.60 -14.28
C LEU A 195 2.49 -20.96 -14.19
N GLY A 196 1.67 -21.35 -13.20
CA GLY A 196 0.38 -20.72 -12.93
C GLY A 196 0.50 -19.22 -12.68
N ASP A 197 1.46 -18.80 -11.85
CA ASP A 197 1.79 -17.40 -11.60
C ASP A 197 2.13 -16.69 -12.90
N LEU A 198 3.07 -17.23 -13.68
CA LEU A 198 3.47 -16.70 -14.98
C LEU A 198 2.26 -16.38 -15.87
N VAL A 199 1.29 -17.30 -15.92
CA VAL A 199 0.08 -17.21 -16.75
C VAL A 199 -0.96 -16.24 -16.20
N THR A 200 -1.11 -16.14 -14.88
CA THR A 200 -2.23 -15.42 -14.21
C THR A 200 -1.88 -14.01 -13.73
N HIS A 201 -0.60 -13.75 -13.45
CA HIS A 201 -0.09 -12.50 -12.88
C HIS A 201 0.50 -11.48 -13.87
N PRO A 202 0.27 -11.48 -15.20
CA PRO A 202 0.58 -10.29 -16.00
C PRO A 202 -0.29 -9.08 -15.67
N ASN A 203 -1.29 -9.20 -14.80
CA ASN A 203 -2.32 -8.17 -14.60
C ASN A 203 -2.11 -7.38 -13.31
N SER A 204 -1.69 -6.12 -13.45
CA SER A 204 -1.53 -5.16 -12.36
C SER A 204 -2.80 -4.97 -11.52
N TYR A 205 -4.00 -5.19 -12.08
CA TYR A 205 -5.26 -5.12 -11.32
C TYR A 205 -5.37 -6.23 -10.28
N ARG A 206 -5.10 -7.50 -10.66
CA ARG A 206 -5.14 -8.61 -9.70
C ARG A 206 -4.10 -8.44 -8.61
N ASN A 207 -2.92 -7.98 -8.99
CA ASN A 207 -1.86 -7.63 -8.05
C ASN A 207 -2.31 -6.60 -7.01
N ARG A 208 -3.01 -5.54 -7.45
CA ARG A 208 -3.56 -4.52 -6.57
C ARG A 208 -4.61 -5.10 -5.63
N VAL A 209 -5.58 -5.86 -6.16
CA VAL A 209 -6.66 -6.46 -5.35
C VAL A 209 -6.10 -7.37 -4.26
N ALA A 210 -5.11 -8.22 -4.58
CA ALA A 210 -4.47 -9.09 -3.60
C ALA A 210 -3.78 -8.28 -2.48
N ALA A 211 -3.04 -7.22 -2.83
CA ALA A 211 -2.40 -6.37 -1.84
C ALA A 211 -3.40 -5.57 -0.98
N GLU A 212 -4.50 -5.08 -1.58
CA GLU A 212 -5.58 -4.41 -0.87
C GLU A 212 -6.26 -5.36 0.14
N GLU A 213 -6.47 -6.63 -0.22
CA GLU A 213 -7.05 -7.63 0.68
C GLU A 213 -6.15 -7.87 1.91
N VAL A 214 -4.84 -7.98 1.69
CA VAL A 214 -3.87 -8.08 2.79
C VAL A 214 -3.93 -6.85 3.70
N LEU A 215 -3.99 -5.64 3.13
CA LEU A 215 -4.08 -4.42 3.91
C LEU A 215 -5.41 -4.33 4.68
N ARG A 216 -6.54 -4.72 4.10
CA ARG A 216 -7.84 -4.77 4.80
C ARG A 216 -7.80 -5.69 6.01
N GLY A 217 -7.13 -6.85 5.90
CA GLY A 217 -6.91 -7.74 7.03
C GLY A 217 -6.10 -7.11 8.18
N VAL A 218 -5.31 -6.07 7.90
CA VAL A 218 -4.57 -5.29 8.91
C VAL A 218 -5.45 -4.22 9.58
N MET A 219 -6.48 -3.72 8.89
CA MET A 219 -7.39 -2.68 9.39
C MET A 219 -8.35 -3.21 10.47
N ASP A 220 -8.65 -4.51 10.46
CA ASP A 220 -9.64 -5.09 11.35
C ASP A 220 -9.20 -5.06 12.83
N LYS A 221 -10.11 -4.56 13.69
CA LYS A 221 -10.15 -4.66 15.17
C LYS A 221 -9.33 -3.67 16.01
N ALA A 222 -9.71 -2.38 16.00
CA ALA A 222 -9.59 -1.53 17.19
C ALA A 222 -10.58 -0.37 17.14
N ASP A 223 -11.47 -0.27 18.14
CA ASP A 223 -12.49 0.79 18.26
C ASP A 223 -11.89 2.21 18.36
N PHE A 224 -10.56 2.32 18.51
CA PHE A 224 -9.84 3.56 18.75
C PHE A 224 -8.85 3.94 17.63
N LEU A 225 -8.70 3.10 16.60
CA LEU A 225 -7.75 3.34 15.50
C LEU A 225 -8.23 4.48 14.60
N ASP A 226 -7.41 5.52 14.44
CA ASP A 226 -7.69 6.63 13.52
C ASP A 226 -6.49 7.05 12.65
N THR A 227 -5.28 6.55 12.98
CA THR A 227 -4.04 6.95 12.31
C THR A 227 -3.22 5.73 11.87
N PHE A 228 -2.73 5.75 10.63
CA PHE A 228 -1.72 4.83 10.12
C PHE A 228 -0.38 5.54 9.97
N MET A 229 0.67 4.96 10.54
CA MET A 229 2.05 5.34 10.23
C MET A 229 2.62 4.33 9.25
N VAL A 230 2.95 4.80 8.05
CA VAL A 230 3.36 3.97 6.93
C VAL A 230 4.81 4.24 6.59
N PHE A 231 5.64 3.20 6.56
CA PHE A 231 7.06 3.33 6.31
C PHE A 231 7.47 2.50 5.10
N ASP A 232 8.32 3.05 4.24
CA ASP A 232 9.23 2.20 3.47
C ASP A 232 10.27 1.55 4.40
N ALA A 233 11.00 0.55 3.89
CA ALA A 233 11.93 -0.24 4.68
C ALA A 233 13.41 0.11 4.39
N ASP A 234 13.93 -0.31 3.23
CA ASP A 234 15.32 -0.05 2.83
C ASP A 234 15.62 1.45 2.86
N ARG A 235 16.76 1.84 3.44
CA ARG A 235 17.20 3.26 3.57
C ARG A 235 16.25 4.20 4.33
N THR A 236 15.12 3.68 4.82
CA THR A 236 14.13 4.41 5.62
C THR A 236 14.19 3.95 7.08
N LEU A 237 14.09 2.65 7.34
CA LEU A 237 14.18 2.07 8.68
C LEU A 237 15.63 1.81 9.13
N ALA A 238 16.51 1.55 8.17
CA ALA A 238 17.95 1.30 8.36
C ALA A 238 18.73 1.93 7.19
N ALA A 239 20.05 2.05 7.30
CA ALA A 239 20.88 2.67 6.26
C ALA A 239 21.09 1.76 5.04
N GLU A 240 20.95 0.46 5.26
CA GLU A 240 21.28 -0.59 4.31
C GLU A 240 20.19 -0.80 3.24
N ASP A 241 20.64 -1.30 2.10
CA ASP A 241 19.82 -1.81 1.01
C ASP A 241 19.80 -3.34 1.08
N THR A 242 18.73 -3.91 1.61
CA THR A 242 18.66 -5.36 1.87
C THR A 242 18.67 -6.18 0.60
N GLY A 243 18.18 -5.62 -0.52
CA GLY A 243 18.25 -6.26 -1.83
C GLY A 243 19.69 -6.44 -2.32
N ALA A 244 20.50 -5.38 -2.21
CA ALA A 244 21.92 -5.44 -2.55
C ALA A 244 22.69 -6.41 -1.63
N LEU A 245 22.46 -6.35 -0.32
CA LEU A 245 23.09 -7.25 0.65
C LEU A 245 22.74 -8.73 0.40
N PHE A 246 21.50 -9.01 -0.01
CA PHE A 246 21.09 -10.37 -0.35
C PHE A 246 21.94 -10.95 -1.49
N TRP A 247 22.11 -10.20 -2.58
CA TRP A 247 22.91 -10.67 -3.72
C TRP A 247 24.41 -10.74 -3.41
N GLU A 248 24.91 -9.84 -2.56
CA GLU A 248 26.29 -9.92 -2.06
C GLU A 248 26.51 -11.23 -1.28
N GLU A 249 25.59 -11.59 -0.38
CA GLU A 249 25.68 -12.84 0.39
C GLU A 249 25.51 -14.08 -0.49
N MET A 250 24.61 -14.04 -1.48
CA MET A 250 24.48 -15.12 -2.47
C MET A 250 25.78 -15.34 -3.25
N ASN A 251 26.42 -14.26 -3.70
CA ASN A 251 27.68 -14.33 -4.45
C ASN A 251 28.86 -14.83 -3.61
N LYS A 252 28.86 -14.60 -2.29
CA LYS A 252 29.85 -15.21 -1.39
C LYS A 252 29.67 -16.73 -1.27
N MET A 253 28.45 -17.23 -1.42
CA MET A 253 28.16 -18.68 -1.35
C MET A 253 28.45 -19.38 -2.69
N ALA A 254 28.24 -18.71 -3.82
CA ALA A 254 28.58 -19.24 -5.14
C ALA A 254 30.09 -19.17 -5.38
N SER A 255 30.74 -20.30 -5.67
CA SER A 255 32.19 -20.35 -5.90
C SER A 255 32.62 -19.54 -7.13
N LYS A 256 33.05 -18.28 -6.95
CA LYS A 256 33.79 -17.36 -7.87
C LYS A 256 33.41 -17.31 -9.38
N THR A 257 32.29 -17.90 -9.80
CA THR A 257 31.86 -18.04 -11.21
C THR A 257 30.55 -17.32 -11.50
N ALA A 258 30.05 -16.50 -10.57
CA ALA A 258 28.90 -15.65 -10.82
C ALA A 258 29.26 -14.56 -11.85
N THR A 259 28.53 -14.54 -12.96
CA THR A 259 28.76 -13.64 -14.11
C THR A 259 28.23 -12.22 -13.89
N ASP A 260 27.44 -11.96 -12.84
CA ASP A 260 26.92 -10.62 -12.50
C ASP A 260 26.88 -10.39 -10.97
N PRO A 261 27.62 -9.41 -10.43
CA PRO A 261 27.66 -9.14 -8.99
C PRO A 261 26.35 -8.59 -8.41
N ASP A 262 25.44 -8.04 -9.22
CA ASP A 262 24.13 -7.54 -8.76
C ASP A 262 23.09 -7.59 -9.89
N PRO A 263 22.33 -8.71 -10.03
CA PRO A 263 21.40 -8.89 -11.13
C PRO A 263 20.22 -7.91 -11.08
N LEU A 264 19.86 -7.39 -9.89
CA LEU A 264 18.75 -6.43 -9.77
C LEU A 264 19.15 -5.05 -10.26
N LYS A 265 20.36 -4.62 -9.94
CA LYS A 265 20.85 -3.34 -10.44
C LYS A 265 20.92 -3.32 -11.97
N LYS A 266 21.35 -4.43 -12.60
CA LYS A 266 21.30 -4.59 -14.06
C LYS A 266 19.84 -4.51 -14.55
N LEU A 267 18.95 -5.27 -13.93
CA LEU A 267 17.52 -5.32 -14.30
C LEU A 267 16.86 -3.94 -14.29
N PHE A 268 16.93 -3.21 -13.18
CA PHE A 268 16.27 -1.91 -13.03
C PHE A 268 16.94 -0.80 -13.83
N LYS A 269 18.26 -0.88 -14.06
CA LYS A 269 18.95 0.07 -14.96
C LYS A 269 18.48 -0.07 -16.40
N THR A 270 18.24 -1.31 -16.86
CA THR A 270 17.82 -1.58 -18.24
C THR A 270 16.32 -1.37 -18.46
N HIS A 271 15.47 -1.75 -17.49
CA HIS A 271 14.01 -1.81 -17.68
C HIS A 271 13.22 -0.80 -16.83
N GLY A 272 13.90 0.01 -16.02
CA GLY A 272 13.27 0.94 -15.08
C GLY A 272 12.49 0.23 -13.98
N TYR A 273 11.79 1.01 -13.16
CA TYR A 273 11.01 0.54 -12.02
C TYR A 273 9.53 0.36 -12.39
N SER A 274 9.25 -0.68 -13.17
CA SER A 274 7.89 -1.06 -13.57
C SER A 274 7.39 -2.27 -12.79
N TYR A 275 6.08 -2.54 -12.84
CA TYR A 275 5.49 -3.77 -12.33
C TYR A 275 6.23 -5.02 -12.86
N ASP A 276 6.49 -5.03 -14.16
CA ASP A 276 7.20 -6.10 -14.85
C ASP A 276 8.63 -6.28 -14.34
N SER A 277 9.34 -5.19 -14.07
CA SER A 277 10.69 -5.25 -13.49
C SER A 277 10.67 -5.83 -12.08
N PHE A 278 9.73 -5.43 -11.21
CA PHE A 278 9.64 -6.01 -9.86
C PHE A 278 9.19 -7.48 -9.89
N ARG A 279 8.39 -7.87 -10.88
CA ARG A 279 8.05 -9.28 -11.10
C ARG A 279 9.25 -10.10 -11.54
N ARG A 280 10.08 -9.57 -12.45
CA ARG A 280 11.36 -10.19 -12.83
C ARG A 280 12.30 -10.32 -11.63
N ALA A 281 12.34 -9.32 -10.75
CA ALA A 281 13.09 -9.42 -9.50
C ALA A 281 12.61 -10.58 -8.62
N THR A 282 11.29 -10.78 -8.50
CA THR A 282 10.68 -11.93 -7.79
C THR A 282 11.12 -13.27 -8.39
N LEU A 283 11.14 -13.39 -9.72
CA LEU A 283 11.58 -14.63 -10.38
C LEU A 283 13.08 -14.91 -10.14
N LEU A 284 13.93 -13.88 -10.13
CA LEU A 284 15.35 -14.04 -9.79
C LEU A 284 15.54 -14.59 -8.37
N TYR A 285 14.74 -14.12 -7.40
CA TYR A 285 14.75 -14.68 -6.05
C TYR A 285 14.21 -16.13 -6.01
N GLU A 286 13.21 -16.46 -6.82
CA GLU A 286 12.68 -17.82 -6.92
C GLU A 286 13.68 -18.83 -7.51
N GLU A 287 14.60 -18.40 -8.38
CA GLU A 287 15.72 -19.25 -8.84
C GLU A 287 16.66 -19.61 -7.67
N GLN A 288 16.66 -18.82 -6.60
CA GLN A 288 17.48 -19.03 -5.40
C GLN A 288 16.67 -19.59 -4.21
N ALA A 289 15.46 -20.13 -4.45
CA ALA A 289 14.52 -20.53 -3.41
C ALA A 289 15.11 -21.46 -2.33
N VAL A 290 16.05 -22.34 -2.70
CA VAL A 290 16.73 -23.26 -1.77
C VAL A 290 17.55 -22.52 -0.71
N HIS A 291 18.25 -21.45 -1.10
CA HIS A 291 19.13 -20.68 -0.22
C HIS A 291 18.46 -19.43 0.36
N PHE A 292 17.32 -19.02 -0.20
CA PHE A 292 16.65 -17.76 0.07
C PHE A 292 16.46 -17.47 1.57
N ALA A 293 15.84 -18.39 2.33
CA ALA A 293 15.55 -18.16 3.75
C ALA A 293 16.84 -18.03 4.59
N GLY A 294 17.85 -18.86 4.31
CA GLY A 294 19.14 -18.82 5.00
C GLY A 294 19.93 -17.54 4.70
N VAL A 295 19.86 -17.04 3.47
CA VAL A 295 20.47 -15.75 3.11
C VAL A 295 19.72 -14.59 3.75
N CYS A 296 18.38 -14.62 3.76
CA CYS A 296 17.59 -13.61 4.44
C CYS A 296 17.96 -13.47 5.92
N ALA A 297 18.16 -14.60 6.62
CA ALA A 297 18.59 -14.59 8.02
C ALA A 297 19.95 -13.92 8.21
N LYS A 298 20.94 -14.27 7.37
CA LYS A 298 22.27 -13.65 7.42
C LYS A 298 22.25 -12.16 7.12
N VAL A 299 21.40 -11.71 6.20
CA VAL A 299 21.24 -10.28 5.91
C VAL A 299 20.56 -9.57 7.08
N ALA A 300 19.47 -10.14 7.61
CA ALA A 300 18.77 -9.59 8.76
C ALA A 300 19.71 -9.41 9.97
N GLU A 301 20.65 -10.33 10.19
CA GLU A 301 21.66 -10.22 11.24
C GLU A 301 22.55 -8.97 11.11
N LYS A 302 22.86 -8.55 9.88
CA LYS A 302 23.80 -7.44 9.58
C LYS A 302 23.16 -6.06 9.60
N VAL A 303 21.85 -5.98 9.38
CA VAL A 303 21.13 -4.71 9.24
C VAL A 303 20.76 -4.18 10.62
N THR A 304 21.01 -2.90 10.89
CA THR A 304 20.65 -2.28 12.17
C THR A 304 19.69 -1.11 11.94
N LEU A 305 18.55 -1.14 12.64
CA LEU A 305 17.58 -0.04 12.58
C LEU A 305 18.19 1.25 13.11
N TYR A 306 17.80 2.39 12.51
CA TYR A 306 18.15 3.69 13.07
C TYR A 306 17.58 3.82 14.49
N PRO A 307 18.39 4.21 15.49
CA PRO A 307 17.92 4.30 16.88
C PRO A 307 16.69 5.21 17.06
N GLN A 308 16.66 6.34 16.35
CA GLN A 308 15.55 7.29 16.37
C GLN A 308 14.26 6.68 15.80
N ILE A 309 14.37 5.92 14.71
CA ILE A 309 13.24 5.20 14.11
C ILE A 309 12.77 4.09 15.04
N LEU A 310 13.68 3.33 15.66
CA LEU A 310 13.32 2.30 16.62
C LEU A 310 12.53 2.87 17.80
N THR A 311 12.98 4.00 18.37
CA THR A 311 12.25 4.72 19.44
C THR A 311 10.86 5.15 18.96
N LEU A 312 10.75 5.71 17.75
CA LEU A 312 9.47 6.11 17.17
C LEU A 312 8.52 4.91 17.02
N LEU A 313 9.00 3.79 16.47
CA LEU A 313 8.20 2.57 16.26
C LEU A 313 7.68 2.00 17.59
N HIS A 314 8.51 1.95 18.64
CA HIS A 314 8.07 1.52 19.97
C HIS A 314 7.04 2.48 20.56
N ARG A 315 7.28 3.80 20.45
CA ARG A 315 6.36 4.81 21.00
C ARG A 315 5.01 4.76 20.29
N ALA A 316 5.00 4.70 18.96
CA ALA A 316 3.80 4.59 18.15
C ALA A 316 3.04 3.29 18.44
N SER A 317 3.75 2.15 18.59
CA SER A 317 3.13 0.86 18.94
C SER A 317 2.44 0.86 20.31
N SER A 318 2.80 1.76 21.21
CA SER A 318 2.15 1.90 22.52
C SER A 318 0.82 2.65 22.47
N LYS A 319 0.50 3.33 21.36
CA LYS A 319 -0.69 4.16 21.23
C LYS A 319 -1.83 3.38 20.56
N PRO A 320 -3.01 3.23 21.21
CA PRO A 320 -4.12 2.43 20.66
C PRO A 320 -4.77 3.04 19.40
N HIS A 321 -4.53 4.32 19.13
CA HIS A 321 -5.06 5.03 17.97
C HIS A 321 -4.16 4.98 16.73
N ILE A 322 -2.97 4.36 16.85
CA ILE A 322 -1.98 4.28 15.78
C ILE A 322 -1.77 2.83 15.37
N LYS A 323 -1.80 2.57 14.06
CA LYS A 323 -1.32 1.33 13.47
C LYS A 323 -0.09 1.61 12.61
N ILE A 324 0.97 0.82 12.77
CA ILE A 324 2.17 0.91 11.93
C ILE A 324 2.07 -0.14 10.83
N VAL A 325 2.44 0.21 9.60
CA VAL A 325 2.54 -0.71 8.46
C VAL A 325 3.81 -0.41 7.68
N ILE A 326 4.56 -1.46 7.31
CA ILE A 326 5.71 -1.31 6.41
C ILE A 326 5.27 -1.67 4.99
N LEU A 327 5.47 -0.75 4.03
CA LEU A 327 5.23 -0.97 2.61
C LEU A 327 6.57 -0.93 1.87
N THR A 328 7.08 -2.09 1.43
CA THR A 328 8.41 -2.17 0.83
C THR A 328 8.42 -2.87 -0.52
N CYS A 329 9.17 -2.32 -1.48
CA CYS A 329 9.50 -3.00 -2.74
C CYS A 329 10.62 -4.03 -2.56
N GLY A 330 11.28 -4.03 -1.40
CA GLY A 330 12.35 -4.96 -1.02
C GLY A 330 11.84 -6.31 -0.52
N ILE A 331 12.73 -7.04 0.16
CA ILE A 331 12.49 -8.43 0.56
C ILE A 331 11.70 -8.48 1.88
N ARG A 332 10.41 -8.84 1.82
CA ARG A 332 9.51 -8.94 3.00
C ARG A 332 10.11 -9.77 4.14
N HIS A 333 10.67 -10.93 3.81
CA HIS A 333 11.13 -11.90 4.79
C HIS A 333 12.29 -11.35 5.65
N ILE A 334 13.18 -10.55 5.07
CA ILE A 334 14.29 -9.91 5.80
C ILE A 334 13.73 -8.90 6.80
N TRP A 335 12.84 -8.02 6.36
CA TRP A 335 12.26 -6.98 7.21
C TRP A 335 11.39 -7.54 8.33
N THR A 336 10.66 -8.64 8.09
CA THR A 336 9.94 -9.35 9.14
C THR A 336 10.89 -9.88 10.23
N GLN A 337 12.04 -10.44 9.85
CA GLN A 337 13.03 -10.93 10.81
C GLN A 337 13.71 -9.78 11.58
N ILE A 338 14.06 -8.68 10.91
CA ILE A 338 14.64 -7.49 11.55
C ILE A 338 13.69 -6.94 12.62
N LEU A 339 12.42 -6.74 12.28
CA LEU A 339 11.42 -6.23 13.23
C LEU A 339 11.17 -7.19 14.39
N ALA A 340 11.13 -8.50 14.14
CA ALA A 340 10.99 -9.50 15.19
C ALA A 340 12.15 -9.45 16.18
N ARG A 341 13.39 -9.34 15.69
CA ARG A 341 14.60 -9.19 16.52
C ARG A 341 14.60 -7.88 17.32
N SER A 342 13.97 -6.84 16.78
CA SER A 342 13.78 -5.56 17.47
C SER A 342 12.53 -5.52 18.36
N HIS A 343 11.95 -6.67 18.73
CA HIS A 343 10.76 -6.78 19.58
C HIS A 343 9.50 -6.10 19.02
N LEU A 344 9.36 -6.07 17.69
CA LEU A 344 8.22 -5.51 16.97
C LEU A 344 7.57 -6.52 15.97
N PRO A 345 7.38 -7.82 16.32
CA PRO A 345 6.87 -8.82 15.39
C PRO A 345 5.40 -8.58 14.97
N HIS A 346 4.67 -7.72 15.71
CA HIS A 346 3.29 -7.36 15.44
C HIS A 346 3.13 -6.31 14.33
N ILE A 347 4.21 -5.68 13.88
CA ILE A 347 4.16 -4.71 12.78
C ILE A 347 4.08 -5.48 11.45
N PRO A 348 2.99 -5.38 10.68
CA PRO A 348 2.85 -6.04 9.39
C PRO A 348 3.81 -5.44 8.36
N VAL A 349 4.46 -6.33 7.61
CA VAL A 349 5.30 -5.98 6.46
C VAL A 349 4.61 -6.44 5.18
N LEU A 350 4.14 -5.48 4.39
CA LEU A 350 3.62 -5.70 3.05
C LEU A 350 4.76 -5.44 2.07
N GLY A 351 5.33 -6.54 1.59
CA GLY A 351 6.37 -6.56 0.58
C GLY A 351 6.30 -7.86 -0.19
N GLY A 352 6.95 -7.90 -1.35
CA GLY A 352 7.04 -9.11 -2.17
C GLY A 352 8.39 -9.80 -1.98
N SER A 353 8.82 -10.49 -3.04
CA SER A 353 10.10 -11.18 -3.31
C SER A 353 9.93 -12.67 -3.59
N ARG A 354 8.79 -13.27 -3.23
CA ARG A 354 8.45 -14.66 -3.54
C ARG A 354 7.10 -14.74 -4.25
N VAL A 355 6.92 -15.74 -5.11
CA VAL A 355 5.63 -16.02 -5.75
C VAL A 355 4.57 -16.35 -4.70
N SER A 356 4.97 -17.04 -3.64
CA SER A 356 4.10 -17.36 -2.51
C SER A 356 3.60 -16.15 -1.72
N ASP A 357 4.15 -14.95 -1.94
CA ASP A 357 3.62 -13.71 -1.34
C ASP A 357 2.30 -13.27 -2.02
N GLY A 358 1.99 -13.79 -3.22
CA GLY A 358 0.72 -13.58 -3.92
C GLY A 358 0.56 -12.22 -4.61
N TYR A 359 1.52 -11.31 -4.44
CA TYR A 359 1.59 -10.02 -5.13
C TYR A 359 3.02 -9.48 -5.14
N VAL A 360 3.23 -8.45 -5.97
CA VAL A 360 4.48 -7.71 -6.12
C VAL A 360 4.24 -6.26 -5.70
N MET A 361 5.04 -5.77 -4.76
CA MET A 361 5.00 -4.38 -4.32
C MET A 361 5.73 -3.47 -5.33
N THR A 362 5.11 -2.35 -5.67
CA THR A 362 5.69 -1.32 -6.54
C THR A 362 5.45 0.06 -5.94
N GLY A 363 6.20 1.08 -6.35
CA GLY A 363 5.98 2.44 -5.86
C GLY A 363 4.55 2.95 -6.10
N LYS A 364 3.98 2.66 -7.27
CA LYS A 364 2.58 2.97 -7.58
C LYS A 364 1.62 2.27 -6.63
N LEU A 365 1.85 0.99 -6.35
CA LEU A 365 1.00 0.21 -5.45
C LEU A 365 1.04 0.75 -4.02
N LYS A 366 2.20 1.22 -3.53
CA LYS A 366 2.26 1.88 -2.21
C LYS A 366 1.31 3.08 -2.12
N GLY A 367 1.27 3.90 -3.18
CA GLY A 367 0.32 5.02 -3.29
C GLY A 367 -1.14 4.56 -3.32
N GLU A 368 -1.46 3.54 -4.12
CA GLU A 368 -2.81 2.95 -4.18
C GLU A 368 -3.27 2.41 -2.81
N LEU A 369 -2.36 1.83 -2.03
CA LEU A 369 -2.63 1.34 -0.67
C LEU A 369 -2.85 2.47 0.34
N VAL A 370 -2.08 3.57 0.27
CA VAL A 370 -2.33 4.76 1.10
C VAL A 370 -3.66 5.42 0.73
N SER A 371 -3.95 5.53 -0.55
CA SER A 371 -5.24 6.05 -1.04
C SER A 371 -6.42 5.21 -0.48
N LEU A 372 -6.27 3.88 -0.42
CA LEU A 372 -7.25 3.01 0.22
C LEU A 372 -7.46 3.37 1.71
N LEU A 373 -6.41 3.61 2.49
CA LEU A 373 -6.53 4.05 3.89
C LEU A 373 -7.34 5.34 4.01
N HIS A 374 -7.11 6.30 3.11
CA HIS A 374 -7.86 7.55 3.07
C HIS A 374 -9.34 7.35 2.75
N THR A 375 -9.68 6.44 1.82
CA THR A 375 -11.11 6.12 1.57
C THR A 375 -11.82 5.53 2.79
N GLN A 376 -11.07 4.97 3.75
CA GLN A 376 -11.58 4.48 5.03
C GLN A 376 -11.54 5.53 6.14
N ASN A 377 -11.20 6.79 5.82
CA ASN A 377 -11.09 7.94 6.74
C ASN A 377 -9.98 7.82 7.82
N PHE A 378 -8.91 7.08 7.55
CA PHE A 378 -7.73 7.11 8.41
C PHE A 378 -6.82 8.28 8.04
N ARG A 379 -6.22 8.91 9.06
CA ARG A 379 -5.08 9.80 8.87
C ARG A 379 -3.85 8.97 8.51
N VAL A 380 -3.03 9.39 7.55
CA VAL A 380 -1.80 8.71 7.17
C VAL A 380 -0.57 9.61 7.34
N VAL A 381 0.42 9.10 8.07
CA VAL A 381 1.76 9.70 8.20
C VAL A 381 2.75 8.77 7.50
N ALA A 382 3.38 9.24 6.42
CA ALA A 382 4.23 8.42 5.55
C ALA A 382 5.72 8.77 5.66
N PHE A 383 6.57 7.74 5.63
CA PHE A 383 8.03 7.84 5.69
C PHE A 383 8.67 7.10 4.51
N GLY A 384 9.62 7.74 3.81
CA GLY A 384 10.34 7.12 2.69
C GLY A 384 11.61 7.89 2.32
N ASP A 385 12.48 7.29 1.50
CA ASP A 385 13.79 7.85 1.14
C ASP A 385 14.01 8.04 -0.38
N SER A 386 13.07 7.54 -1.21
CA SER A 386 13.30 7.35 -2.63
C SER A 386 12.13 7.77 -3.53
N PRO A 387 12.35 7.91 -4.86
CA PRO A 387 11.27 8.15 -5.83
C PRO A 387 10.17 7.09 -5.82
N LEU A 388 10.48 5.85 -5.42
CA LEU A 388 9.48 4.77 -5.33
C LEU A 388 8.43 5.07 -4.27
N ASP A 389 8.75 5.92 -3.29
CA ASP A 389 7.86 6.28 -2.20
C ASP A 389 7.02 7.51 -2.53
N MET A 390 7.33 8.23 -3.62
CA MET A 390 6.65 9.50 -3.93
C MET A 390 5.13 9.36 -4.10
N ALA A 391 4.63 8.23 -4.62
CA ALA A 391 3.19 8.00 -4.71
C ALA A 391 2.57 7.81 -3.33
N MET A 392 3.24 7.09 -2.42
CA MET A 392 2.83 6.91 -1.02
C MET A 392 2.86 8.23 -0.24
N LEU A 393 3.94 9.00 -0.42
CA LEU A 393 4.16 10.30 0.26
C LEU A 393 3.15 11.34 -0.20
N ARG A 394 2.84 11.42 -1.51
CA ARG A 394 1.86 12.36 -2.07
C ARG A 394 0.44 12.10 -1.61
N GLU A 395 0.10 10.83 -1.43
CA GLU A 395 -1.24 10.45 -0.98
C GLU A 395 -1.41 10.64 0.53
N ALA A 396 -0.35 10.80 1.33
CA ALA A 396 -0.44 10.91 2.79
C ALA A 396 -0.80 12.33 3.30
N ASP A 397 -1.36 12.42 4.51
CA ASP A 397 -1.64 13.72 5.16
C ASP A 397 -0.35 14.43 5.62
N GLN A 398 0.68 13.65 5.98
CA GLN A 398 1.99 14.14 6.38
C GLN A 398 3.07 13.25 5.79
N ALA A 399 4.09 13.87 5.18
CA ALA A 399 5.21 13.18 4.57
C ALA A 399 6.54 13.52 5.27
N HIS A 400 7.32 12.50 5.59
CA HIS A 400 8.64 12.62 6.20
C HIS A 400 9.68 11.90 5.35
N ILE A 401 10.65 12.66 4.83
CA ILE A 401 11.69 12.14 3.95
C ILE A 401 12.88 11.76 4.81
N ILE A 402 13.24 10.48 4.82
CA ILE A 402 14.45 10.02 5.49
C ILE A 402 15.66 10.35 4.61
N VAL A 403 16.64 11.04 5.20
CA VAL A 403 17.84 11.49 4.52
C VAL A 403 19.05 10.82 5.14
N GLY A 404 19.55 9.80 4.43
CA GLY A 404 20.81 9.14 4.75
C GLY A 404 22.03 9.83 4.11
N ASN A 405 23.15 9.11 4.15
CA ASN A 405 24.43 9.56 3.60
C ASN A 405 24.32 9.92 2.11
N GLU A 406 24.87 11.08 1.73
CA GLU A 406 24.83 11.62 0.37
C GLU A 406 25.40 10.67 -0.70
N THR A 407 26.38 9.85 -0.33
CA THR A 407 27.03 8.90 -1.26
C THR A 407 26.15 7.69 -1.58
N SER A 408 25.28 7.29 -0.64
CA SER A 408 24.44 6.09 -0.78
C SER A 408 22.98 6.41 -1.09
N ARG A 409 22.47 7.59 -0.69
CA ARG A 409 21.07 7.99 -0.88
C ARG A 409 20.66 8.07 -2.36
N SER A 410 19.36 7.98 -2.62
CA SER A 410 18.83 8.12 -3.99
C SER A 410 19.21 9.47 -4.60
N LYS A 411 19.75 9.44 -5.83
CA LYS A 411 20.20 10.63 -6.59
C LYS A 411 19.10 11.28 -7.43
N THR A 412 17.95 10.64 -7.54
CA THR A 412 16.86 11.08 -8.43
C THR A 412 15.66 11.64 -7.67
N MET A 413 15.64 11.55 -6.33
CA MET A 413 14.50 12.00 -5.52
C MET A 413 14.33 13.53 -5.52
N ASP A 414 15.43 14.29 -5.52
CA ASP A 414 15.40 15.72 -5.21
C ASP A 414 14.54 16.52 -6.22
N ALA A 415 14.57 16.13 -7.50
CA ALA A 415 13.74 16.73 -8.55
C ALA A 415 12.25 16.39 -8.36
N ASP A 416 11.92 15.12 -8.13
CA ASP A 416 10.55 14.66 -7.92
C ASP A 416 9.93 15.27 -6.66
N LEU A 417 10.74 15.42 -5.61
CA LEU A 417 10.36 16.02 -4.34
C LEU A 417 10.11 17.52 -4.50
N SER A 418 10.99 18.24 -5.21
CA SER A 418 10.81 19.66 -5.51
C SER A 418 9.49 19.93 -6.26
N ILE A 419 9.18 19.10 -7.26
CA ILE A 419 7.92 19.19 -8.02
C ILE A 419 6.72 18.92 -7.10
N ALA A 420 6.81 17.91 -6.23
CA ALA A 420 5.72 17.57 -5.34
C ALA A 420 5.45 18.65 -4.27
N ILE A 421 6.50 19.22 -3.69
CA ILE A 421 6.39 20.33 -2.72
C ILE A 421 5.79 21.56 -3.39
N ALA A 422 6.22 21.90 -4.61
CA ALA A 422 5.64 22.99 -5.39
C ALA A 422 4.15 22.75 -5.71
N ALA A 423 3.74 21.48 -5.83
CA ALA A 423 2.33 21.07 -5.99
C ALA A 423 1.54 21.01 -4.67
N GLY A 424 2.15 21.37 -3.53
CA GLY A 424 1.48 21.49 -2.23
C GLY A 424 1.67 20.32 -1.27
N LEU A 425 2.62 19.40 -1.52
CA LEU A 425 2.94 18.31 -0.60
C LEU A 425 3.49 18.85 0.75
N PRO A 426 2.79 18.65 1.89
CA PRO A 426 3.31 19.01 3.20
C PRO A 426 4.37 18.00 3.64
N ALA A 427 5.65 18.32 3.40
CA ALA A 427 6.78 17.45 3.68
C ALA A 427 7.80 18.06 4.64
N THR A 428 8.50 17.20 5.38
CA THR A 428 9.71 17.54 6.16
C THR A 428 10.81 16.51 5.90
N GLN A 429 12.05 16.85 6.20
CA GLN A 429 13.18 15.92 6.10
C GLN A 429 13.76 15.55 7.46
N ILE A 430 14.10 14.28 7.64
CA ILE A 430 14.70 13.73 8.86
C ILE A 430 16.09 13.21 8.50
N LEU A 431 17.12 13.83 9.09
CA LEU A 431 18.52 13.50 8.81
C LEU A 431 18.98 12.33 9.69
N LEU A 432 19.33 11.19 9.08
CA LEU A 432 19.76 9.96 9.79
C LEU A 432 21.04 9.37 9.18
N PRO A 433 22.22 9.57 9.80
CA PRO A 433 22.45 10.29 11.06
C PRO A 433 22.23 11.81 10.91
N SER A 434 22.13 12.52 12.03
CA SER A 434 21.90 13.98 12.08
C SER A 434 22.98 14.81 11.37
N THR A 435 24.15 14.21 11.11
CA THR A 435 25.25 14.80 10.35
C THR A 435 25.07 14.72 8.83
N SER A 436 23.99 14.08 8.34
CA SER A 436 23.71 13.98 6.91
C SER A 436 23.38 15.35 6.33
N THR A 437 23.82 15.61 5.09
CA THR A 437 23.49 16.85 4.38
C THR A 437 22.01 16.85 4.00
N PRO A 438 21.27 17.97 4.18
CA PRO A 438 19.89 18.08 3.69
C PRO A 438 19.75 17.75 2.20
N ARG A 439 18.58 17.26 1.77
CA ARG A 439 18.28 17.02 0.34
C ARG A 439 17.97 18.32 -0.38
N LEU A 440 17.09 19.12 0.22
CA LEU A 440 16.64 20.41 -0.30
C LEU A 440 16.88 21.49 0.77
N ASP A 441 16.78 22.74 0.32
CA ASP A 441 16.84 23.91 1.18
C ASP A 441 15.83 23.82 2.35
N GLU A 442 16.25 24.21 3.55
CA GLU A 442 15.48 24.06 4.79
C GLU A 442 14.21 24.93 4.81
N HIS A 443 14.15 25.99 4.00
CA HIS A 443 12.94 26.79 3.84
C HIS A 443 11.90 26.10 2.94
N ILE A 444 12.37 25.27 1.99
CA ILE A 444 11.51 24.49 1.09
C ILE A 444 11.08 23.18 1.74
N LEU A 445 12.01 22.52 2.43
CA LEU A 445 11.81 21.24 3.10
C LEU A 445 12.36 21.33 4.53
N PRO A 446 11.54 21.71 5.52
CA PRO A 446 12.01 21.90 6.89
C PRO A 446 12.60 20.62 7.49
N ILE A 447 13.64 20.79 8.31
CA ILE A 447 14.25 19.70 9.07
C ILE A 447 13.36 19.37 10.28
N LEU A 448 13.07 18.08 10.45
CA LEU A 448 12.44 17.53 11.65
C LEU A 448 13.45 16.64 12.39
N GLU A 449 13.91 17.11 13.55
CA GLU A 449 14.76 16.31 14.43
C GLU A 449 13.90 15.34 15.24
N LEU A 450 14.16 14.03 15.11
CA LEU A 450 13.46 13.00 15.90
C LEU A 450 13.99 12.89 17.34
N GLY A 451 13.85 13.98 18.10
CA GLY A 451 13.99 13.98 19.56
C GLY A 451 12.71 13.49 20.27
N ASP A 452 12.80 13.27 21.58
CA ASP A 452 11.66 12.77 22.38
C ASP A 452 10.39 13.63 22.23
N THR A 453 10.54 14.96 22.20
CA THR A 453 9.40 15.89 22.04
C THR A 453 8.74 15.74 20.67
N GLN A 454 9.54 15.69 19.60
CA GLN A 454 9.02 15.55 18.25
C GLN A 454 8.39 14.17 18.03
N ILE A 455 8.97 13.11 18.61
CA ILE A 455 8.37 11.77 18.59
C ILE A 455 7.01 11.80 19.28
N GLU A 456 6.88 12.38 20.48
CA GLU A 456 5.57 12.51 21.15
C GLU A 456 4.57 13.31 20.31
N ASN A 457 5.01 14.37 19.62
CA ASN A 457 4.14 15.13 18.71
C ASN A 457 3.67 14.30 17.51
N LEU A 458 4.53 13.46 16.93
CA LEU A 458 4.16 12.58 15.81
C LEU A 458 3.15 11.51 16.22
N VAL A 459 3.26 10.99 17.44
CA VAL A 459 2.37 9.95 17.97
C VAL A 459 1.18 10.52 18.77
N LYS A 460 1.04 11.85 18.82
CA LYS A 460 -0.07 12.52 19.47
C LYS A 460 -1.29 12.44 18.55
N ARG A 461 -2.43 12.15 19.16
CA ARG A 461 -3.72 12.22 18.47
C ARG A 461 -3.96 13.66 17.99
N PRO A 462 -4.43 13.88 16.75
CA PRO A 462 -4.64 15.24 16.25
C PRO A 462 -5.62 16.01 17.13
N SER A 463 -5.18 17.18 17.61
CA SER A 463 -6.00 18.10 18.41
C SER A 463 -7.13 18.75 17.60
N PHE A 464 -7.18 18.60 16.28
CA PHE A 464 -8.25 19.10 15.45
C PHE A 464 -8.80 18.00 14.53
N THR A 465 -10.11 17.76 14.60
CA THR A 465 -10.82 16.80 13.74
C THR A 465 -12.07 17.45 13.15
N HIS A 466 -12.45 17.07 11.93
CA HIS A 466 -13.67 17.61 11.32
C HIS A 466 -14.42 16.61 10.43
N ALA A 467 -15.71 16.86 10.24
CA ALA A 467 -16.59 16.04 9.39
C ALA A 467 -16.72 16.56 7.94
N THR A 468 -15.94 17.57 7.51
CA THR A 468 -16.11 18.29 6.22
C THR A 468 -16.41 17.39 5.01
N HIS A 469 -15.70 16.25 4.89
CA HIS A 469 -15.80 15.35 3.74
C HIS A 469 -16.84 14.24 3.89
N LYS A 470 -17.44 14.07 5.08
CA LYS A 470 -18.45 13.02 5.31
C LYS A 470 -19.77 13.36 4.60
N PRO A 471 -20.45 12.40 3.95
CA PRO A 471 -21.74 12.64 3.31
C PRO A 471 -22.79 13.24 4.26
N ILE A 472 -22.80 12.84 5.54
CA ILE A 472 -23.72 13.36 6.56
C ILE A 472 -23.58 14.88 6.76
N THR A 473 -22.36 15.41 6.60
CA THR A 473 -22.11 16.85 6.69
C THR A 473 -22.87 17.62 5.64
N LYS A 474 -23.04 17.07 4.43
CA LYS A 474 -23.86 17.70 3.37
C LYS A 474 -25.31 17.86 3.80
N ILE A 475 -25.85 16.86 4.51
CA ILE A 475 -27.22 16.88 5.01
C ILE A 475 -27.34 17.89 6.15
N LEU A 476 -26.52 17.72 7.19
CA LEU A 476 -26.61 18.53 8.41
C LEU A 476 -26.31 20.02 8.16
N GLN A 477 -25.32 20.34 7.32
CA GLN A 477 -24.97 21.74 7.06
C GLN A 477 -26.03 22.49 6.24
N THR A 478 -26.91 21.79 5.51
CA THR A 478 -27.88 22.42 4.61
C THR A 478 -28.86 23.29 5.41
N ALA A 479 -29.43 22.76 6.49
CA ALA A 479 -30.36 23.49 7.34
C ALA A 479 -29.70 24.70 8.05
N LEU A 480 -28.41 24.61 8.39
CA LEU A 480 -27.67 25.73 8.99
C LEU A 480 -27.45 26.90 8.00
N ARG A 481 -27.36 26.58 6.71
CA ARG A 481 -27.04 27.53 5.63
C ARG A 481 -28.26 28.10 4.93
N ASP A 482 -29.40 27.42 5.02
CA ASP A 482 -30.65 27.87 4.42
C ASP A 482 -31.12 29.17 5.08
N ALA A 483 -31.13 30.26 4.31
CA ALA A 483 -31.55 31.59 4.77
C ALA A 483 -33.03 31.64 5.19
N ALA A 484 -33.86 30.70 4.70
CA ALA A 484 -35.26 30.58 5.10
C ALA A 484 -35.41 30.03 6.54
N GLN A 485 -34.36 29.41 7.08
CA GLN A 485 -34.36 28.87 8.45
C GLN A 485 -33.90 29.94 9.45
N THR A 486 -34.74 30.27 10.42
CA THR A 486 -34.42 31.17 11.53
C THR A 486 -35.10 30.72 12.82
N GLY A 487 -34.74 31.33 13.94
CA GLY A 487 -35.41 31.13 15.22
C GLY A 487 -35.44 29.65 15.65
N PRO A 488 -36.59 29.14 16.12
CA PRO A 488 -36.71 27.76 16.61
C PRO A 488 -36.21 26.68 15.65
N THR A 489 -36.48 26.82 14.35
CA THR A 489 -36.10 25.79 13.37
C THR A 489 -34.60 25.75 13.15
N LEU A 490 -33.95 26.92 13.09
CA LEU A 490 -32.49 26.99 13.02
C LEU A 490 -31.85 26.45 14.32
N ARG A 491 -32.43 26.75 15.49
CA ARG A 491 -31.96 26.20 16.77
C ARG A 491 -32.03 24.67 16.80
N ALA A 492 -33.11 24.08 16.31
CA ALA A 492 -33.25 22.63 16.19
C ALA A 492 -32.18 22.02 15.26
N ALA A 493 -31.85 22.69 14.15
CA ALA A 493 -30.77 22.24 13.27
C ALA A 493 -29.39 22.26 13.96
N HIS A 494 -29.09 23.31 14.73
CA HIS A 494 -27.86 23.37 15.53
C HIS A 494 -27.82 22.29 16.62
N GLU A 495 -28.96 22.00 17.24
CA GLU A 495 -29.09 20.94 18.23
C GLU A 495 -28.78 19.56 17.65
N GLU A 496 -29.32 19.21 16.48
CA GLU A 496 -29.00 17.95 15.81
C GLU A 496 -27.51 17.83 15.45
N VAL A 497 -26.89 18.94 15.03
CA VAL A 497 -25.44 18.99 14.77
C VAL A 497 -24.64 18.77 16.05
N GLY A 498 -25.02 19.43 17.15
CA GLY A 498 -24.36 19.26 18.44
C GLY A 498 -24.43 17.81 18.93
N LYS A 499 -25.59 17.17 18.79
CA LYS A 499 -25.78 15.76 19.15
C LYS A 499 -24.93 14.82 18.28
N TYR A 500 -24.88 15.05 16.97
CA TYR A 500 -24.03 14.28 16.07
C TYR A 500 -22.55 14.39 16.43
N LEU A 501 -22.04 15.61 16.59
CA LEU A 501 -20.62 15.84 16.91
C LEU A 501 -20.25 15.26 18.28
N ALA A 502 -21.16 15.34 19.26
CA ALA A 502 -20.99 14.71 20.56
C ALA A 502 -20.83 13.18 20.45
N LEU A 503 -21.78 12.52 19.78
CA LEU A 503 -21.81 11.06 19.69
C LEU A 503 -20.70 10.46 18.81
N GLU A 504 -20.28 11.17 17.76
CA GLU A 504 -19.27 10.68 16.81
C GLU A 504 -17.84 11.01 17.26
N TYR A 505 -17.60 12.24 17.72
CA TYR A 505 -16.24 12.75 17.91
C TYR A 505 -15.88 12.96 19.39
N VAL A 506 -16.78 13.54 20.19
CA VAL A 506 -16.47 13.80 21.61
C VAL A 506 -16.34 12.49 22.39
N THR A 507 -17.20 11.52 22.13
CA THR A 507 -17.08 10.12 22.62
C THR A 507 -15.76 9.48 22.21
N GLY A 508 -15.32 9.69 20.97
CA GLY A 508 -14.03 9.20 20.48
C GLY A 508 -12.86 9.78 21.25
N ILE A 509 -12.90 11.08 21.60
CA ILE A 509 -11.83 11.79 22.31
C ILE A 509 -11.79 11.45 23.80
N LEU A 510 -12.94 11.49 24.48
CA LEU A 510 -13.01 11.27 25.93
C LEU A 510 -13.10 9.78 26.30
N GLY A 511 -13.56 8.94 25.37
CA GLY A 511 -13.79 7.53 25.56
C GLY A 511 -15.13 7.23 26.23
N THR A 512 -15.41 5.93 26.37
CA THR A 512 -16.60 5.42 27.04
C THR A 512 -16.24 4.70 28.34
N GLU A 513 -17.24 4.54 29.19
CA GLU A 513 -17.19 3.69 30.37
C GLU A 513 -18.46 2.82 30.46
N THR A 514 -18.32 1.68 31.13
CA THR A 514 -19.42 0.75 31.39
C THR A 514 -20.18 1.14 32.65
N TYR A 515 -21.49 1.00 32.65
CA TYR A 515 -22.33 1.12 33.85
C TYR A 515 -23.43 0.05 33.85
N GLY A 516 -23.89 -0.36 35.03
CA GLY A 516 -24.90 -1.41 35.14
C GLY A 516 -26.29 -0.94 34.70
N ILE A 517 -26.88 -1.64 33.74
CA ILE A 517 -28.28 -1.44 33.31
C ILE A 517 -29.13 -2.67 33.59
N ARG A 518 -30.43 -2.46 33.82
CA ARG A 518 -31.41 -3.56 33.84
C ARG A 518 -31.82 -3.88 32.41
N HIS A 519 -31.38 -5.03 31.90
CA HIS A 519 -31.84 -5.57 30.63
C HIS A 519 -33.37 -5.79 30.67
N VAL A 520 -34.04 -5.71 29.53
CA VAL A 520 -35.50 -5.94 29.41
C VAL A 520 -35.95 -7.31 29.95
N GLN A 521 -35.03 -8.27 30.01
CA GLN A 521 -35.23 -9.60 30.63
C GLN A 521 -34.99 -9.62 32.16
N LYS A 522 -34.94 -8.44 32.81
CA LYS A 522 -34.72 -8.25 34.26
C LYS A 522 -33.37 -8.74 34.79
N LYS A 523 -32.38 -8.96 33.93
CA LYS A 523 -30.99 -9.25 34.30
C LYS A 523 -30.15 -7.98 34.29
N MET A 524 -29.14 -7.89 35.14
CA MET A 524 -28.14 -6.84 35.03
C MET A 524 -27.22 -7.14 33.86
N THR A 525 -26.89 -6.13 33.07
CA THR A 525 -25.90 -6.18 31.99
C THR A 525 -25.21 -4.84 31.88
N ASP A 526 -24.18 -4.76 31.02
CA ASP A 526 -23.42 -3.54 30.83
C ASP A 526 -24.12 -2.63 29.82
N GLY A 527 -24.32 -1.39 30.21
CA GLY A 527 -24.58 -0.26 29.33
C GLY A 527 -23.30 0.57 29.17
N TYR A 528 -23.33 1.51 28.22
CA TYR A 528 -22.20 2.40 27.95
C TYR A 528 -22.65 3.85 28.02
N ARG A 529 -21.77 4.70 28.54
CA ARG A 529 -21.93 6.16 28.58
C ARG A 529 -20.58 6.84 28.36
N LEU A 530 -20.56 8.17 28.27
CA LEU A 530 -19.31 8.92 28.18
C LEU A 530 -18.47 8.67 29.43
N ARG A 531 -17.15 8.53 29.28
CA ARG A 531 -16.25 8.37 30.43
C ARG A 531 -16.33 9.61 31.33
N ASP A 532 -16.50 9.40 32.64
CA ASP A 532 -16.68 10.47 33.62
C ASP A 532 -17.78 11.48 33.20
N GLU A 533 -18.89 11.00 32.63
CA GLU A 533 -19.97 11.85 32.10
C GLU A 533 -20.46 12.87 33.14
N GLU A 534 -20.68 12.42 34.38
CA GLU A 534 -21.12 13.24 35.51
C GLU A 534 -20.06 14.26 36.01
N LYS A 535 -18.81 14.13 35.57
CA LYS A 535 -17.72 15.10 35.81
C LYS A 535 -17.33 15.85 34.52
N THR A 536 -18.16 15.78 33.49
CA THR A 536 -17.99 16.55 32.26
C THR A 536 -18.89 17.79 32.31
N LEU A 537 -18.33 18.96 32.05
CA LEU A 537 -19.06 20.23 32.02
C LEU A 537 -19.24 20.73 30.59
N ILE A 538 -20.48 20.96 30.18
CA ILE A 538 -20.83 21.56 28.89
C ILE A 538 -21.03 23.06 29.09
N VAL A 539 -20.32 23.87 28.30
CA VAL A 539 -20.34 25.32 28.36
C VAL A 539 -20.65 25.88 26.96
N PRO A 540 -21.87 26.39 26.71
CA PRO A 540 -22.13 27.17 25.51
C PRO A 540 -21.41 28.51 25.57
N LEU A 541 -20.64 28.83 24.53
CA LEU A 541 -20.13 30.18 24.30
C LEU A 541 -21.29 31.06 23.87
N MET A 542 -21.77 31.86 24.82
CA MET A 542 -22.98 32.63 24.63
C MET A 542 -22.80 33.75 23.61
N ARG A 543 -23.78 34.01 22.74
CA ARG A 543 -25.10 33.37 22.66
C ARG A 543 -25.20 32.27 21.60
N GLY A 544 -24.30 32.28 20.61
CA GLY A 544 -24.41 31.44 19.42
C GLY A 544 -24.28 29.95 19.70
N GLY A 545 -23.51 29.55 20.71
CA GLY A 545 -23.26 28.14 21.03
C GLY A 545 -24.41 27.39 21.69
N GLU A 546 -25.36 28.09 22.33
CA GLU A 546 -26.39 27.47 23.20
C GLU A 546 -27.23 26.38 22.51
N PRO A 547 -27.82 26.60 21.32
CA PRO A 547 -28.65 25.57 20.68
C PRO A 547 -27.88 24.30 20.36
N MET A 548 -26.61 24.44 19.97
CA MET A 548 -25.73 23.30 19.71
C MET A 548 -25.33 22.59 21.02
N ALA A 549 -25.11 23.34 22.09
CA ALA A 549 -24.77 22.78 23.40
C ALA A 549 -25.92 21.94 23.97
N PHE A 550 -27.18 22.32 23.73
CA PHE A 550 -28.32 21.45 24.07
C PHE A 550 -28.26 20.10 23.34
N GLY A 551 -27.77 20.09 22.10
CA GLY A 551 -27.52 18.86 21.35
C GLY A 551 -26.49 17.96 22.02
N VAL A 552 -25.38 18.56 22.48
CA VAL A 552 -24.35 17.86 23.25
C VAL A 552 -24.91 17.34 24.57
N SER A 553 -25.71 18.13 25.28
CA SER A 553 -26.34 17.73 26.54
C SER A 553 -27.35 16.59 26.36
N LYS A 554 -28.10 16.58 25.25
CA LYS A 554 -28.97 15.45 24.88
C LYS A 554 -28.20 14.17 24.57
N ALA A 555 -26.94 14.27 24.16
CA ALA A 555 -26.08 13.10 23.98
C ALA A 555 -25.52 12.58 25.31
N PHE A 556 -25.25 13.48 26.27
CA PHE A 556 -24.60 13.20 27.55
C PHE A 556 -25.50 13.60 28.73
N ASN A 557 -26.47 12.74 29.02
CA ASN A 557 -27.59 13.05 29.91
C ASN A 557 -27.20 13.41 31.35
N THR A 558 -26.05 12.93 31.84
CA THR A 558 -25.58 13.21 33.21
C THR A 558 -24.52 14.30 33.29
N ALA A 559 -24.08 14.85 32.15
CA ALA A 559 -23.10 15.92 32.11
C ALA A 559 -23.66 17.20 32.72
N MET A 560 -22.80 17.94 33.41
CA MET A 560 -23.13 19.25 33.97
C MET A 560 -23.25 20.27 32.84
N PHE A 561 -24.07 21.30 33.04
CA PHE A 561 -24.30 22.36 32.04
C PHE A 561 -24.24 23.74 32.72
N ALA A 562 -23.38 24.63 32.23
CA ALA A 562 -23.25 25.99 32.76
C ALA A 562 -23.18 27.01 31.63
N HIS A 563 -24.07 28.01 31.64
CA HIS A 563 -24.02 29.11 30.69
C HIS A 563 -22.90 30.07 31.04
N ALA A 564 -22.09 30.46 30.06
CA ALA A 564 -21.04 31.46 30.25
C ALA A 564 -20.93 32.38 29.03
N LYS A 565 -20.91 33.68 29.27
CA LYS A 565 -20.59 34.69 28.25
C LYS A 565 -19.10 35.00 28.27
N THR A 566 -18.51 35.07 29.45
CA THR A 566 -17.06 35.19 29.66
C THR A 566 -16.57 34.09 30.59
N PRO A 567 -15.26 33.82 30.67
CA PRO A 567 -14.75 32.76 31.54
C PRO A 567 -15.05 32.99 33.03
N ASP A 568 -15.18 34.25 33.45
CA ASP A 568 -15.50 34.65 34.83
C ASP A 568 -16.91 34.23 35.28
N ASP A 569 -17.81 33.89 34.34
CA ASP A 569 -19.14 33.37 34.66
C ASP A 569 -19.09 31.93 35.19
N LEU A 570 -17.96 31.23 35.06
CA LEU A 570 -17.78 29.86 35.51
C LEU A 570 -17.39 29.80 36.99
N ASP A 571 -18.18 29.06 37.77
CA ASP A 571 -17.89 28.79 39.17
C ASP A 571 -16.60 27.96 39.31
N ARG A 572 -15.60 28.50 40.03
CA ARG A 572 -14.29 27.86 40.23
C ARG A 572 -14.39 26.49 40.93
N ALA A 573 -15.32 26.34 41.89
CA ALA A 573 -15.53 25.07 42.59
C ALA A 573 -16.20 24.02 41.69
N LEU A 574 -17.04 24.44 40.75
CA LEU A 574 -17.58 23.56 39.70
C LEU A 574 -16.46 23.07 38.79
N VAL A 575 -15.66 23.99 38.26
CA VAL A 575 -14.54 23.70 37.35
C VAL A 575 -13.52 22.75 38.00
N ALA A 576 -13.20 22.95 39.28
CA ALA A 576 -12.27 22.08 40.03
C ALA A 576 -12.71 20.61 40.15
N ARG A 577 -14.01 20.32 40.00
CA ARG A 577 -14.57 18.96 40.06
C ARG A 577 -14.61 18.27 38.70
N CYS A 578 -14.35 19.01 37.63
CA CYS A 578 -14.48 18.50 36.27
C CYS A 578 -13.26 17.67 35.87
N ARG A 579 -13.50 16.59 35.12
CA ARG A 579 -12.47 15.82 34.40
C ARG A 579 -12.37 16.22 32.93
N ALA A 580 -13.46 16.75 32.38
CA ALA A 580 -13.51 17.29 31.04
C ALA A 580 -14.43 18.51 30.97
N ILE A 581 -14.12 19.43 30.07
CA ILE A 581 -14.96 20.58 29.73
C ILE A 581 -15.21 20.58 28.23
N VAL A 582 -16.47 20.70 27.82
CA VAL A 582 -16.90 20.79 26.42
C VAL A 582 -17.34 22.23 26.15
N LEU A 583 -16.50 22.99 25.46
CA LEU A 583 -16.82 24.35 25.02
C LEU A 583 -17.58 24.27 23.70
N VAL A 584 -18.75 24.90 23.59
CA VAL A 584 -19.59 24.78 22.39
C VAL A 584 -19.83 26.14 21.77
N ASP A 585 -19.44 26.30 20.50
CA ASP A 585 -19.71 27.51 19.72
C ASP A 585 -20.22 27.15 18.33
N SER A 586 -21.26 27.82 17.85
CA SER A 586 -21.80 27.54 16.53
C SER A 586 -20.84 27.87 15.40
N VAL A 587 -20.02 28.94 15.54
CA VAL A 587 -19.08 29.39 14.50
C VAL A 587 -17.78 29.89 15.12
N VAL A 588 -16.67 29.19 14.84
CA VAL A 588 -15.32 29.62 15.22
C VAL A 588 -14.67 30.35 14.04
N ASN A 589 -14.72 31.69 14.08
CA ASN A 589 -14.09 32.54 13.06
C ASN A 589 -12.58 32.73 13.29
N SER A 590 -12.16 33.51 14.29
CA SER A 590 -10.72 33.67 14.59
C SER A 590 -10.22 32.76 15.71
N GLY A 591 -11.14 32.10 16.42
CA GLY A 591 -10.82 31.32 17.62
C GLY A 591 -10.59 32.15 18.89
N LYS A 592 -10.67 33.49 18.83
CA LYS A 592 -10.35 34.36 19.98
C LYS A 592 -11.13 33.99 21.25
N SER A 593 -12.44 33.82 21.15
CA SER A 593 -13.28 33.48 22.31
C SER A 593 -12.95 32.10 22.89
N VAL A 594 -12.60 31.13 22.02
CA VAL A 594 -12.16 29.81 22.47
C VAL A 594 -10.84 29.92 23.23
N VAL A 595 -9.86 30.64 22.67
CA VAL A 595 -8.55 30.85 23.31
C VAL A 595 -8.72 31.55 24.66
N GLU A 596 -9.54 32.60 24.74
CA GLU A 596 -9.81 33.31 26.00
C GLU A 596 -10.36 32.39 27.09
N PHE A 597 -11.30 31.51 26.75
CA PHE A 597 -11.82 30.51 27.69
C PHE A 597 -10.76 29.48 28.09
N VAL A 598 -9.97 28.99 27.14
CA VAL A 598 -8.94 28.00 27.44
C VAL A 598 -7.82 28.61 28.30
N ASP A 599 -7.37 29.82 27.99
CA ASP A 599 -6.36 30.54 28.76
C ASP A 599 -6.82 30.78 30.20
N ALA A 600 -8.09 31.12 30.41
CA ALA A 600 -8.66 31.25 31.76
C ALA A 600 -8.74 29.89 32.48
N LEU A 601 -9.10 28.82 31.79
CA LEU A 601 -9.18 27.47 32.35
C LEU A 601 -7.80 26.83 32.58
N ARG A 602 -6.74 27.32 31.92
CA ARG A 602 -5.35 26.86 32.05
C ARG A 602 -4.44 27.82 32.81
N GLY A 603 -4.92 29.01 33.13
CA GLY A 603 -4.14 30.07 33.77
C GLY A 603 -3.63 29.70 35.16
N ALA A 604 -2.66 30.45 35.67
CA ALA A 604 -1.99 30.16 36.95
C ALA A 604 -2.92 30.09 38.17
N GLU A 605 -4.11 30.68 38.09
CA GLU A 605 -5.14 30.62 39.15
C GLU A 605 -6.12 29.45 39.00
N SER A 606 -6.07 28.73 37.87
CA SER A 606 -6.94 27.59 37.60
C SER A 606 -6.36 26.31 38.21
N VAL A 607 -7.24 25.46 38.73
CA VAL A 607 -6.90 24.11 39.22
C VAL A 607 -7.32 23.02 38.23
N PHE A 608 -7.77 23.40 37.02
CA PHE A 608 -8.28 22.46 36.04
C PHE A 608 -7.19 21.88 35.14
N GLU A 609 -6.89 20.60 35.35
CA GLU A 609 -5.91 19.82 34.57
C GLU A 609 -6.58 18.85 33.59
N GLY A 610 -7.92 18.89 33.47
CA GLY A 610 -8.69 17.96 32.64
C GLY A 610 -8.66 18.29 31.15
N ARG A 611 -9.39 17.51 30.34
CA ARG A 611 -9.49 17.71 28.88
C ARG A 611 -10.44 18.83 28.52
N ILE A 612 -10.11 19.58 27.46
CA ILE A 612 -11.02 20.57 26.86
C ILE A 612 -11.35 20.11 25.44
N VAL A 613 -12.64 19.97 25.14
CA VAL A 613 -13.11 19.65 23.79
C VAL A 613 -13.99 20.78 23.28
N VAL A 614 -13.54 21.45 22.23
CA VAL A 614 -14.27 22.52 21.57
C VAL A 614 -15.13 21.90 20.47
N VAL A 615 -16.44 22.14 20.49
CA VAL A 615 -17.40 21.63 19.51
C VAL A 615 -17.95 22.79 18.70
N THR A 616 -17.87 22.69 17.38
CA THR A 616 -18.39 23.74 16.50
C THR A 616 -19.05 23.25 15.21
N GLY A 617 -20.03 24.01 14.72
CA GLY A 617 -20.65 23.76 13.42
C GLY A 617 -19.75 24.17 12.27
N VAL A 618 -19.03 25.29 12.41
CA VAL A 618 -18.17 25.83 11.36
C VAL A 618 -16.91 26.39 11.97
N VAL A 619 -15.76 26.00 11.46
CA VAL A 619 -14.49 26.66 11.75
C VAL A 619 -13.89 27.26 10.49
N GLN A 620 -13.35 28.48 10.60
CA GLN A 620 -12.62 29.11 9.52
C GLN A 620 -11.22 28.50 9.40
N GLU A 621 -10.80 28.20 8.17
CA GLU A 621 -9.56 27.46 7.90
C GLU A 621 -8.30 28.16 8.43
N GLY A 622 -8.23 29.49 8.32
CA GLY A 622 -7.16 30.30 8.87
C GLY A 622 -7.01 30.19 10.38
N ALA A 623 -8.09 30.06 11.14
CA ALA A 623 -8.07 29.96 12.61
C ALA A 623 -7.33 28.73 13.15
N VAL A 624 -7.43 27.62 12.41
CA VAL A 624 -6.80 26.33 12.77
C VAL A 624 -5.45 26.13 12.10
N ARG A 625 -5.14 26.94 11.07
CA ARG A 625 -3.82 26.94 10.40
C ARG A 625 -2.85 27.94 11.01
N ARG A 626 -3.32 29.10 11.45
CA ARG A 626 -2.50 30.24 11.89
C ARG A 626 -3.13 30.97 13.07
N GLY A 627 -2.32 31.68 13.85
CA GLY A 627 -2.78 32.48 14.99
C GLY A 627 -2.92 31.68 16.29
N ALA A 628 -3.56 32.30 17.29
CA ALA A 628 -3.54 31.81 18.67
C ALA A 628 -4.26 30.46 18.86
N LEU A 629 -5.38 30.22 18.17
CA LEU A 629 -6.09 28.93 18.27
C LEU A 629 -5.26 27.80 17.65
N ALA A 630 -4.64 28.02 16.49
CA ALA A 630 -3.74 27.06 15.88
C ALA A 630 -2.51 26.77 16.77
N GLU A 631 -1.99 27.79 17.46
CA GLU A 631 -0.91 27.60 18.45
C GLU A 631 -1.37 26.77 19.63
N LEU A 632 -2.51 27.11 20.22
CA LEU A 632 -3.10 26.39 21.34
C LEU A 632 -3.32 24.91 21.04
N LEU A 633 -3.87 24.59 19.86
CA LEU A 633 -4.09 23.20 19.43
C LEU A 633 -2.77 22.44 19.21
N ARG A 634 -1.67 23.14 18.90
CA ARG A 634 -0.34 22.54 18.75
C ARG A 634 0.33 22.32 20.10
N THR A 635 0.20 23.26 21.03
CA THR A 635 0.95 23.27 22.30
C THR A 635 0.24 22.54 23.44
N ASP A 636 -1.09 22.64 23.57
CA ASP A 636 -1.81 21.95 24.63
C ASP A 636 -2.17 20.51 24.22
N GLY A 637 -1.63 19.56 24.98
CA GLY A 637 -1.84 18.12 24.87
C GLY A 637 -3.31 17.67 24.91
N GLU A 638 -4.11 18.40 25.69
CA GLU A 638 -5.42 17.98 26.17
C GLU A 638 -6.54 18.93 25.69
N VAL A 639 -6.23 19.81 24.73
CA VAL A 639 -7.21 20.65 24.03
C VAL A 639 -7.48 20.06 22.66
N PHE A 640 -8.76 19.85 22.37
CA PHE A 640 -9.25 19.30 21.12
C PHE A 640 -10.29 20.24 20.51
N LEU A 641 -10.37 20.27 19.18
CA LEU A 641 -11.38 20.96 18.40
C LEU A 641 -12.04 19.97 17.45
N VAL A 642 -13.37 19.96 17.46
CA VAL A 642 -14.22 19.17 16.60
C VAL A 642 -15.12 20.11 15.81
N ALA A 643 -15.08 20.01 14.49
CA ALA A 643 -15.95 20.81 13.61
C ALA A 643 -16.83 19.95 12.71
N LEU A 644 -18.09 20.34 12.49
CA LEU A 644 -18.89 19.75 11.42
C LEU A 644 -18.27 20.04 10.05
N ARG A 645 -17.81 21.27 9.81
CA ARG A 645 -17.11 21.65 8.58
C ARG A 645 -16.05 22.72 8.76
N VAL A 646 -15.05 22.69 7.88
CA VAL A 646 -14.09 23.77 7.66
C VAL A 646 -14.60 24.68 6.54
N SER A 647 -14.41 25.99 6.69
CA SER A 647 -14.78 27.01 5.71
C SER A 647 -13.55 27.83 5.31
N GLU A 648 -13.28 27.91 4.01
CA GLU A 648 -12.26 28.81 3.44
C GLU A 648 -12.69 30.28 3.55
N ASN A 649 -14.01 30.54 3.48
CA ASN A 649 -14.56 31.89 3.59
C ASN A 649 -14.43 32.41 5.02
N GLU A 650 -13.67 33.50 5.18
CA GLU A 650 -13.70 34.33 6.38
C GLU A 650 -14.86 35.32 6.27
N TYR A 651 -15.92 35.09 7.05
CA TYR A 651 -17.10 35.95 7.04
C TYR A 651 -17.62 36.18 8.46
N LYS A 652 -17.61 37.44 8.87
CA LYS A 652 -18.29 37.88 10.10
C LYS A 652 -19.65 38.44 9.71
N GLY A 653 -20.71 37.68 10.02
CA GLY A 653 -22.08 38.11 9.74
C GLY A 653 -22.42 39.43 10.41
N ARG A 654 -23.32 40.18 9.77
CA ARG A 654 -24.01 41.34 10.33
C ARG A 654 -25.50 41.25 9.98
N GLY A 655 -26.35 41.64 10.92
CA GLY A 655 -27.81 41.64 10.84
C GLY A 655 -28.37 40.27 10.45
N GLY A 656 -29.02 40.19 9.29
CA GLY A 656 -29.66 38.98 8.77
C GLY A 656 -28.73 37.82 8.42
N THR A 657 -27.41 38.01 8.48
CA THR A 657 -26.41 36.98 8.17
C THR A 657 -25.62 36.49 9.39
N ASP A 658 -25.77 37.15 10.54
CA ASP A 658 -25.15 36.71 11.78
C ASP A 658 -25.88 35.50 12.37
N THR A 659 -25.10 34.50 12.78
CA THR A 659 -25.66 33.23 13.27
C THR A 659 -26.40 33.44 14.60
N GLY A 660 -25.83 34.20 15.53
CA GLY A 660 -26.49 34.52 16.80
C GLY A 660 -27.81 35.28 16.60
N HIS A 661 -27.82 36.30 15.72
CA HIS A 661 -29.04 37.04 15.43
C HIS A 661 -30.12 36.19 14.77
N ARG A 662 -29.76 35.32 13.82
CA ARG A 662 -30.70 34.39 13.17
C ARG A 662 -31.27 33.35 14.12
N LEU A 663 -30.46 32.82 15.05
CA LEU A 663 -30.89 31.81 16.03
C LEU A 663 -32.00 32.32 16.95
N PHE A 664 -32.02 33.63 17.23
CA PHE A 664 -32.96 34.23 18.18
C PHE A 664 -33.88 35.28 17.56
N ASN A 665 -33.92 35.38 16.23
CA ASN A 665 -34.71 36.38 15.50
C ASN A 665 -34.45 37.83 15.94
N THR A 666 -33.21 38.15 16.28
CA THR A 666 -32.79 39.49 16.70
C THR A 666 -32.03 40.24 15.60
N THR A 667 -32.29 39.94 14.33
CA THR A 667 -31.57 40.47 13.15
C THR A 667 -31.67 41.99 12.96
N MET A 668 -32.52 42.66 13.74
CA MET A 668 -32.69 44.11 13.77
C MET A 668 -31.71 44.81 14.72
N LEU A 669 -30.93 44.07 15.52
CA LEU A 669 -30.06 44.62 16.58
C LEU A 669 -28.64 44.94 16.12
N ASP A 670 -28.42 45.16 14.82
CA ASP A 670 -27.12 45.53 14.23
C ASP A 670 -27.16 46.86 13.48
#